data_AF-A0A6F9DA02-F1
#
_entry.id   AF-A0A6F9DA02-F1
#
_cell.length_a   1.000
_cell.length_b   1.000
_cell.length_c   1.000
_cell.angle_alpha   90.00
_cell.angle_beta   90.00
_cell.angle_gamma   90.00
#
_symmetry.space_group_name_H-M   'P 1'
#
loop_
_entity.id
_entity.type
_entity.pdbx_description
1 polymer ?
#
loop_
_entity_poly.entity_id
_entity_poly.type
_entity_poly.pdbx_seq_one_letter_code
_entity_poly.pdbx_strand_id
1 'polypeptide(L)'
;MGCVNSKDGVTVSTSKLGSNYPDLSKHNNHMAKCLTPKLYNELCSKVTASGVTLEYCIQTGVDNPGHPFIMTVGAVAGDEESYKLFAPLFDKIISARHGGYGKDQLHKTDLNPEHLIGGDNLDPNYVLSSRVRTGRSIAGYALPPCCNRAERREVEKILMEALDSLDGPFKGKYYPLTGMTEETQDKLIEDHFLFDKPVSPLLLASRMARDWPESRGIWHNEEKNFLVWVNEEDHSRVISMEKGGNMRRVFTRFCEGLKKVENAIETNGSRFMWNEHLGFVLTCPSNLGTGLRGGVHLKIPLMAKHPKFNDILEKLKLQKRGTGGVDTASTDGTFDISNSERLGSSEVEQVQCVVDGVNLLIKMEKQLEAGDEIDDLLPSEQKTEDLNDKNFPDLSKHNNWMSKCLTPSIYNKIKNRKTPSGFTLDGCIQTGVDNPGHPFIMTVGMVAGDEESYSTFSELFDPVISGRHGGYSSTAKHSTDLNAANIRGGDNLDPKYVLSSRVRTGRSIRTLALPPWCSRGERRKVETIVTQALASLDGPLKGSYYPLTGMSEETQDKLIADHFLFDKPVSPLLTSSGMARDWPDARGIWHNDEKNFLVWVNEEDHMRIISMEKGGNMKAVFERFCDGLKKVEETIQSNGHSFMWNQHLGFVLTCPSNLGTGLRGGVHLKIPLLSKHKKFETILERLRLQKRGTGGVDTASTDGTFDISNSDRLGSSEVEQVQCVIDGVEMLIEMEKKLEASQSIDNMIPSEKKLSKQDDKQVAQVEVKHSFDNYPDLSQHNNWMAKCLTKEIYLALENKKTSSGCTLDSCIQTGVDNPGHPFIFTVGLTAGDEECYNVFKELFEPVISNRHNGFPADGKHKTDLNPENLRGGNFDENFVLSSRVRTGRSIRGLSLPPWCNRAERRAVETLARNALQQLSGDLQGKYYPLGEMTEAQQDQLIADHFLFDKPVSPLLTSAGMARDWPDARGIWHNDQKNFLVWVNEEDHLRLISMEKGGNMKAVFERFCRGVTQVENSLKQNGKSFMWNEHLGYVLTCPSNLGTGLRGGVHVKLPLLCKDKRFNEILESLRLQKRGTGGVDTASDDGTFDISNLDRLGSSEVEQVQCVVDGVEILVKMEKKLMAGEDIADLIPAKK
;
A
#
# COMPACT_ATOMS: atom_id res chain seq x y z
N MET A 1 35.85 -46.21 11.27
CA MET A 1 34.41 -46.38 10.97
C MET A 1 33.64 -45.43 11.87
N GLY A 2 32.90 -44.49 11.27
CA GLY A 2 32.08 -43.50 11.98
C GLY A 2 31.50 -42.53 10.96
N CYS A 3 30.28 -42.82 10.50
CA CYS A 3 29.59 -42.14 9.41
C CYS A 3 29.09 -40.73 9.77
N VAL A 4 29.29 -39.84 8.81
CA VAL A 4 28.52 -38.67 8.37
C VAL A 4 27.13 -38.47 9.00
N ASN A 5 26.87 -37.25 9.47
CA ASN A 5 25.65 -36.50 9.12
C ASN A 5 25.88 -34.99 9.23
N SER A 6 25.97 -34.35 8.07
CA SER A 6 26.08 -32.92 7.81
C SER A 6 24.70 -32.28 7.72
N LYS A 7 24.37 -31.29 8.56
CA LYS A 7 23.35 -30.25 8.30
C LYS A 7 23.65 -28.98 9.10
N ASP A 8 24.74 -28.29 8.76
CA ASP A 8 24.93 -26.89 9.16
C ASP A 8 24.35 -25.99 8.07
N GLY A 9 23.05 -25.71 8.18
CA GLY A 9 22.47 -24.53 7.58
C GLY A 9 22.91 -23.33 8.42
N VAL A 10 23.73 -22.46 7.84
CA VAL A 10 24.12 -21.18 8.45
C VAL A 10 22.85 -20.38 8.73
N THR A 11 22.37 -20.46 9.96
CA THR A 11 21.39 -19.53 10.50
C THR A 11 22.13 -18.22 10.68
N VAL A 12 21.83 -17.24 9.83
CA VAL A 12 22.24 -15.86 10.06
C VAL A 12 21.66 -15.45 11.41
N SER A 13 22.55 -15.32 12.39
CA SER A 13 22.25 -14.80 13.72
C SER A 13 21.42 -13.52 13.62
N THR A 14 20.27 -13.50 14.28
CA THR A 14 19.32 -12.39 14.42
C THR A 14 19.88 -11.17 15.18
N SER A 15 21.20 -11.03 15.29
CA SER A 15 21.87 -10.03 16.14
C SER A 15 22.37 -8.77 15.44
N LYS A 16 22.03 -8.52 14.16
CA LYS A 16 22.17 -7.19 13.53
C LYS A 16 20.81 -6.63 13.12
N LEU A 17 20.04 -6.19 14.12
CA LEU A 17 18.75 -5.49 14.04
C LEU A 17 18.79 -4.12 13.30
N GLY A 18 19.74 -3.89 12.37
CA GLY A 18 19.90 -2.65 11.62
C GLY A 18 20.60 -2.76 10.26
N SER A 19 20.96 -3.96 9.78
CA SER A 19 21.72 -4.12 8.52
C SER A 19 20.90 -3.82 7.26
N ASN A 20 19.58 -3.90 7.34
CA ASN A 20 18.65 -3.69 6.23
C ASN A 20 17.87 -2.38 6.36
N TYR A 21 18.29 -1.39 7.15
CA TYR A 21 17.66 -0.05 7.09
C TYR A 21 18.37 0.84 6.03
N PRO A 22 17.64 1.59 5.18
CA PRO A 22 18.26 2.49 4.20
C PRO A 22 18.91 3.70 4.88
N ASP A 23 20.01 4.21 4.35
CA ASP A 23 20.54 5.51 4.78
C ASP A 23 19.67 6.62 4.19
N LEU A 24 19.01 7.36 5.07
CA LEU A 24 18.06 8.42 4.73
C LEU A 24 18.55 9.81 5.17
N SER A 25 19.80 9.93 5.61
CA SER A 25 20.36 11.15 6.23
C SER A 25 20.40 12.36 5.29
N LYS A 26 20.44 12.13 3.97
CA LYS A 26 20.47 13.17 2.93
C LYS A 26 19.14 13.31 2.17
N HIS A 27 18.07 12.68 2.65
CA HIS A 27 16.79 12.61 1.93
C HIS A 27 15.79 13.67 2.40
N ASN A 28 15.20 14.39 1.44
CA ASN A 28 14.14 15.38 1.64
C ASN A 28 12.79 14.87 1.09
N ASN A 29 12.22 13.87 1.76
CA ASN A 29 10.87 13.36 1.46
C ASN A 29 10.11 12.95 2.73
N HIS A 30 8.78 12.89 2.67
CA HIS A 30 7.93 12.56 3.82
C HIS A 30 8.21 11.17 4.38
N MET A 31 8.38 10.16 3.52
CA MET A 31 8.75 8.80 3.92
C MET A 31 10.01 8.79 4.78
N ALA A 32 11.07 9.48 4.36
CA ALA A 32 12.33 9.55 5.07
C ALA A 32 12.20 10.19 6.46
N LYS A 33 11.34 11.20 6.60
CA LYS A 33 11.04 11.84 7.89
C LYS A 33 10.22 10.94 8.83
N CYS A 34 9.43 10.03 8.28
CA CYS A 34 8.51 9.17 9.06
C CYS A 34 9.09 7.78 9.38
N LEU A 35 9.95 7.24 8.51
CA LEU A 35 10.46 5.87 8.62
C LEU A 35 11.63 5.81 9.60
N THR A 36 11.42 5.23 10.77
CA THR A 36 12.48 4.98 11.77
C THR A 36 13.04 3.56 11.65
N PRO A 37 14.27 3.29 12.14
CA PRO A 37 14.81 1.92 12.17
C PRO A 37 13.90 0.93 12.91
N LYS A 38 13.27 1.35 14.02
CA LYS A 38 12.31 0.54 14.76
C LYS A 38 11.09 0.19 13.91
N LEU A 39 10.51 1.19 13.25
CA LEU A 39 9.33 1.02 12.40
C LEU A 39 9.65 0.16 11.17
N TYR A 40 10.81 0.36 10.56
CA TYR A 40 11.28 -0.47 9.46
C TYR A 40 11.35 -1.94 9.87
N ASN A 41 11.98 -2.26 11.00
CA ASN A 41 12.11 -3.65 11.48
C ASN A 41 10.76 -4.31 11.80
N GLU A 42 9.75 -3.53 12.19
CA GLU A 42 8.39 -4.03 12.43
C GLU A 42 7.68 -4.41 11.12
N LEU A 43 7.98 -3.69 10.03
CA LEU A 43 7.23 -3.76 8.78
C LEU A 43 7.95 -4.54 7.67
N CYS A 44 9.28 -4.64 7.70
CA CYS A 44 10.09 -5.16 6.58
C CYS A 44 9.85 -6.64 6.24
N SER A 45 9.32 -7.43 7.18
CA SER A 45 8.97 -8.85 6.94
C SER A 45 7.53 -9.05 6.50
N LYS A 46 6.71 -7.99 6.43
CA LYS A 46 5.30 -8.08 6.06
C LYS A 46 5.15 -8.04 4.55
N VAL A 47 4.20 -8.83 4.04
CA VAL A 47 3.88 -8.95 2.62
C VAL A 47 2.36 -8.99 2.48
N THR A 48 1.80 -8.25 1.52
CA THR A 48 0.37 -8.28 1.21
C THR A 48 -0.01 -9.58 0.52
N ALA A 49 -1.32 -9.86 0.39
CA ALA A 49 -1.80 -11.03 -0.35
C ALA A 49 -1.33 -11.05 -1.81
N SER A 50 -1.15 -9.88 -2.42
CA SER A 50 -0.65 -9.72 -3.81
C SER A 50 0.88 -9.69 -3.91
N GLY A 51 1.60 -9.93 -2.81
CA GLY A 51 3.06 -10.00 -2.82
C GLY A 51 3.78 -8.66 -2.67
N VAL A 52 3.07 -7.57 -2.32
CA VAL A 52 3.66 -6.25 -2.11
C VAL A 52 4.38 -6.21 -0.76
N THR A 53 5.61 -5.68 -0.76
CA THR A 53 6.48 -5.59 0.41
C THR A 53 6.73 -4.12 0.77
N LEU A 54 7.21 -3.88 1.99
CA LEU A 54 7.62 -2.53 2.37
C LEU A 54 8.68 -1.95 1.44
N GLU A 55 9.65 -2.76 0.99
CA GLU A 55 10.72 -2.34 0.07
C GLU A 55 10.15 -1.79 -1.23
N TYR A 56 9.16 -2.47 -1.83
CA TYR A 56 8.51 -1.98 -3.03
C TYR A 56 7.86 -0.61 -2.81
N CYS A 57 7.19 -0.43 -1.66
CA CYS A 57 6.51 0.81 -1.35
C CYS A 57 7.48 2.00 -1.18
N ILE A 58 8.67 1.78 -0.62
CA ILE A 58 9.61 2.87 -0.27
C ILE A 58 10.74 3.07 -1.29
N GLN A 59 10.97 2.14 -2.23
CA GLN A 59 12.12 2.17 -3.15
C GLN A 59 12.27 3.51 -3.87
N THR A 60 11.16 4.08 -4.33
CA THR A 60 11.15 5.39 -5.00
C THR A 60 11.74 6.50 -4.12
N GLY A 61 11.45 6.51 -2.82
CA GLY A 61 12.01 7.50 -1.90
C GLY A 61 13.40 7.15 -1.39
N VAL A 62 13.84 5.90 -1.47
CA VAL A 62 15.22 5.49 -1.13
C VAL A 62 16.17 5.86 -2.27
N ASP A 63 15.81 5.54 -3.52
CA ASP A 63 16.65 5.78 -4.69
C ASP A 63 16.72 7.25 -5.12
N ASN A 64 15.77 8.04 -4.63
CA ASN A 64 15.63 9.46 -4.94
C ASN A 64 15.65 10.28 -3.64
N PRO A 65 16.79 10.91 -3.29
CA PRO A 65 16.90 11.75 -2.10
C PRO A 65 15.98 12.97 -2.11
N GLY A 66 15.27 13.24 -3.21
CA GLY A 66 14.39 14.40 -3.32
C GLY A 66 15.16 15.67 -3.63
N HIS A 67 14.43 16.73 -3.91
CA HIS A 67 14.99 18.03 -4.26
C HIS A 67 15.13 18.87 -2.97
N PRO A 68 16.21 19.65 -2.78
CA PRO A 68 16.41 20.43 -1.55
C PRO A 68 15.28 21.43 -1.25
N PHE A 69 14.57 21.89 -2.28
CA PHE A 69 13.50 22.89 -2.15
C PHE A 69 12.08 22.32 -2.25
N ILE A 70 11.92 21.04 -2.62
CA ILE A 70 10.59 20.42 -2.82
C ILE A 70 10.53 19.12 -2.04
N MET A 71 9.65 19.07 -1.04
CA MET A 71 9.43 17.88 -0.24
C MET A 71 8.52 16.90 -1.00
N THR A 72 9.08 15.79 -1.47
CA THR A 72 8.32 14.73 -2.15
C THR A 72 7.73 13.74 -1.13
N VAL A 73 6.84 12.84 -1.58
CA VAL A 73 6.24 11.82 -0.70
C VAL A 73 7.26 10.73 -0.33
N GLY A 74 7.97 10.18 -1.33
CA GLY A 74 8.97 9.12 -1.12
C GLY A 74 8.41 7.72 -0.88
N ALA A 75 7.10 7.51 -1.07
CA ALA A 75 6.49 6.19 -1.01
C ALA A 75 5.30 6.09 -1.97
N VAL A 76 5.02 4.88 -2.44
CA VAL A 76 3.84 4.51 -3.25
C VAL A 76 3.22 3.23 -2.68
N ALA A 77 1.90 3.05 -2.85
CA ALA A 77 1.22 1.79 -2.53
C ALA A 77 1.22 0.85 -3.75
N GLY A 78 1.47 -0.43 -3.52
CA GLY A 78 1.42 -1.46 -4.58
C GLY A 78 0.04 -2.09 -4.76
N ASP A 79 -0.82 -2.02 -3.75
CA ASP A 79 -2.21 -2.50 -3.76
C ASP A 79 -3.02 -1.78 -2.66
N GLU A 80 -4.34 -2.05 -2.59
CA GLU A 80 -5.22 -1.48 -1.57
C GLU A 80 -4.79 -1.90 -0.14
N GLU A 81 -4.32 -3.15 0.03
CA GLU A 81 -3.88 -3.68 1.31
C GLU A 81 -2.63 -2.97 1.85
N SER A 82 -1.79 -2.40 0.98
CA SER A 82 -0.56 -1.68 1.35
C SER A 82 -0.83 -0.58 2.39
N TYR A 83 -1.91 0.18 2.22
CA TYR A 83 -2.30 1.23 3.17
C TYR A 83 -2.76 0.68 4.52
N LYS A 84 -3.23 -0.58 4.58
CA LYS A 84 -3.64 -1.24 5.82
C LYS A 84 -2.47 -1.95 6.50
N LEU A 85 -1.71 -2.74 5.75
CA LEU A 85 -0.63 -3.58 6.28
C LEU A 85 0.56 -2.73 6.76
N PHE A 86 0.86 -1.65 6.03
CA PHE A 86 1.93 -0.70 6.35
C PHE A 86 1.38 0.62 6.92
N ALA A 87 0.15 0.65 7.43
CA ALA A 87 -0.48 1.81 8.08
C ALA A 87 0.43 2.51 9.12
N PRO A 88 1.19 1.79 9.98
CA PRO A 88 2.10 2.45 10.92
C PRO A 88 3.12 3.42 10.28
N LEU A 89 3.46 3.22 9.00
CA LEU A 89 4.23 4.15 8.19
C LEU A 89 3.34 5.06 7.32
N PHE A 90 2.40 4.51 6.55
CA PHE A 90 1.59 5.30 5.63
C PHE A 90 0.77 6.37 6.34
N ASP A 91 0.17 6.10 7.50
CA ASP A 91 -0.61 7.09 8.25
C ASP A 91 0.26 8.28 8.66
N LYS A 92 1.53 8.05 9.00
CA LYS A 92 2.48 9.11 9.33
C LYS A 92 2.82 9.95 8.09
N ILE A 93 3.03 9.30 6.95
CA ILE A 93 3.31 9.97 5.66
C ILE A 93 2.10 10.79 5.23
N ILE A 94 0.90 10.21 5.32
CA ILE A 94 -0.38 10.83 4.97
C ILE A 94 -0.61 12.06 5.86
N SER A 95 -0.48 11.91 7.17
CA SER A 95 -0.61 13.02 8.11
C SER A 95 0.38 14.14 7.81
N ALA A 96 1.66 13.81 7.56
CA ALA A 96 2.68 14.80 7.24
C ALA A 96 2.44 15.51 5.89
N ARG A 97 1.92 14.80 4.89
CA ARG A 97 1.64 15.35 3.55
C ARG A 97 0.35 16.17 3.52
N HIS A 98 -0.67 15.76 4.27
CA HIS A 98 -2.02 16.34 4.23
C HIS A 98 -2.34 17.15 5.49
N GLY A 99 -1.40 17.99 5.92
CA GLY A 99 -1.66 19.03 6.93
C GLY A 99 -2.08 18.51 8.31
N GLY A 100 -1.60 17.33 8.72
CA GLY A 100 -1.94 16.72 9.99
C GLY A 100 -3.15 15.79 9.95
N TYR A 101 -3.62 15.38 8.76
CA TYR A 101 -4.73 14.43 8.62
C TYR A 101 -4.53 13.19 9.51
N GLY A 102 -5.38 13.04 10.52
CA GLY A 102 -5.23 12.03 11.57
C GLY A 102 -5.74 10.67 11.12
N LYS A 103 -5.10 9.59 11.58
CA LYS A 103 -5.42 8.19 11.20
C LYS A 103 -6.87 7.74 11.42
N ASP A 104 -7.64 8.46 12.25
CA ASP A 104 -9.03 8.16 12.57
C ASP A 104 -10.01 9.16 11.93
N GLN A 105 -9.52 10.15 11.16
CA GLN A 105 -10.38 11.11 10.45
C GLN A 105 -11.04 10.46 9.24
N LEU A 106 -12.27 10.84 8.91
CA LEU A 106 -12.97 10.31 7.73
C LEU A 106 -12.93 11.31 6.59
N HIS A 107 -12.81 10.77 5.37
CA HIS A 107 -12.81 11.58 4.17
C HIS A 107 -14.25 11.87 3.73
N LYS A 108 -14.48 13.10 3.27
CA LYS A 108 -15.77 13.56 2.73
C LYS A 108 -15.73 13.57 1.21
N THR A 109 -16.79 13.08 0.57
CA THR A 109 -16.99 13.15 -0.88
C THR A 109 -18.25 13.96 -1.20
N ASP A 110 -18.20 14.78 -2.24
CA ASP A 110 -19.34 15.54 -2.75
C ASP A 110 -19.15 15.85 -4.24
N LEU A 111 -19.78 15.06 -5.10
CA LEU A 111 -19.79 15.20 -6.55
C LEU A 111 -21.10 15.84 -7.05
N ASN A 112 -21.71 16.74 -6.27
CA ASN A 112 -22.87 17.51 -6.72
C ASN A 112 -22.45 18.90 -7.23
N PRO A 113 -22.44 19.15 -8.56
CA PRO A 113 -22.01 20.44 -9.10
C PRO A 113 -22.94 21.61 -8.70
N GLU A 114 -24.17 21.34 -8.27
CA GLU A 114 -25.10 22.37 -7.78
C GLU A 114 -24.66 22.99 -6.45
N HIS A 115 -23.79 22.31 -5.69
CA HIS A 115 -23.24 22.85 -4.45
C HIS A 115 -22.07 23.83 -4.68
N LEU A 116 -21.51 23.87 -5.89
CA LEU A 116 -20.52 24.88 -6.27
C LEU A 116 -21.22 26.25 -6.38
N ILE A 117 -20.58 27.33 -5.96
CA ILE A 117 -21.08 28.72 -5.99
C ILE A 117 -20.14 29.57 -6.87
N GLY A 118 -20.68 30.29 -7.84
CA GLY A 118 -19.90 31.03 -8.86
C GLY A 118 -19.17 30.13 -9.86
N GLY A 119 -18.07 30.63 -10.41
CA GLY A 119 -17.18 29.89 -11.33
C GLY A 119 -17.68 29.77 -12.77
N ASP A 120 -18.85 30.32 -13.09
CA ASP A 120 -19.47 30.36 -14.42
C ASP A 120 -18.95 31.51 -15.30
N ASN A 121 -18.31 32.51 -14.68
CA ASN A 121 -17.95 33.78 -15.31
C ASN A 121 -16.57 34.32 -14.87
N LEU A 122 -15.58 33.47 -14.59
CA LEU A 122 -14.23 33.96 -14.29
C LEU A 122 -13.69 34.80 -15.46
N ASP A 123 -13.01 35.90 -15.14
CA ASP A 123 -12.65 36.93 -16.12
C ASP A 123 -11.79 36.37 -17.27
N PRO A 124 -12.28 36.41 -18.54
CA PRO A 124 -11.59 35.81 -19.67
C PRO A 124 -10.30 36.55 -20.08
N ASN A 125 -10.05 37.76 -19.57
CA ASN A 125 -8.80 38.46 -19.80
C ASN A 125 -7.64 37.84 -19.01
N TYR A 126 -7.94 37.17 -17.90
CA TYR A 126 -6.94 36.57 -17.00
C TYR A 126 -7.00 35.03 -17.03
N VAL A 127 -8.19 34.43 -17.14
CA VAL A 127 -8.35 32.97 -17.15
C VAL A 127 -8.39 32.42 -18.58
N LEU A 128 -7.32 31.70 -18.95
CA LEU A 128 -7.12 31.16 -20.31
C LEU A 128 -7.82 29.81 -20.52
N SER A 129 -7.88 28.98 -19.49
CA SER A 129 -8.51 27.66 -19.53
C SER A 129 -8.80 27.13 -18.14
N SER A 130 -9.80 26.26 -18.04
CA SER A 130 -10.23 25.61 -16.81
C SER A 130 -10.14 24.09 -16.97
N ARG A 131 -9.65 23.40 -15.93
CA ARG A 131 -9.44 21.95 -15.95
C ARG A 131 -9.67 21.31 -14.58
N VAL A 132 -10.40 20.21 -14.57
CA VAL A 132 -10.58 19.34 -13.40
C VAL A 132 -10.15 17.93 -13.77
N ARG A 133 -9.34 17.30 -12.91
CA ARG A 133 -8.97 15.89 -13.08
C ARG A 133 -9.05 15.13 -11.77
N THR A 134 -9.23 13.81 -11.84
CA THR A 134 -9.03 12.92 -10.71
C THR A 134 -8.44 11.57 -11.12
N GLY A 135 -7.73 10.90 -10.21
CA GLY A 135 -7.33 9.50 -10.35
C GLY A 135 -8.38 8.55 -9.79
N ARG A 136 -8.51 7.35 -10.38
CA ARG A 136 -9.29 6.23 -9.82
C ARG A 136 -8.60 4.90 -10.08
N SER A 137 -8.69 4.00 -9.10
CA SER A 137 -8.14 2.63 -9.17
C SER A 137 -9.25 1.59 -9.11
N ILE A 138 -9.16 0.54 -9.91
CA ILE A 138 -10.14 -0.58 -9.94
C ILE A 138 -9.87 -1.55 -8.79
N ALA A 139 -10.88 -1.81 -7.95
CA ALA A 139 -10.78 -2.72 -6.83
C ALA A 139 -10.55 -4.18 -7.29
N GLY A 140 -9.74 -4.93 -6.54
CA GLY A 140 -9.41 -6.33 -6.85
C GLY A 140 -8.14 -6.53 -7.68
N TYR A 141 -7.52 -5.45 -8.17
CA TYR A 141 -6.26 -5.50 -8.92
C TYR A 141 -5.14 -4.76 -8.18
N ALA A 142 -3.89 -5.19 -8.34
CA ALA A 142 -2.75 -4.42 -7.84
C ALA A 142 -2.66 -3.05 -8.54
N LEU A 143 -2.19 -2.03 -7.81
CA LEU A 143 -1.95 -0.69 -8.34
C LEU A 143 -0.78 -0.70 -9.34
N PRO A 144 -0.65 0.31 -10.23
CA PRO A 144 0.37 0.34 -11.28
C PRO A 144 1.82 -0.04 -10.90
N PRO A 145 2.38 0.26 -9.71
CA PRO A 145 3.74 -0.18 -9.36
C PRO A 145 3.91 -1.70 -9.35
N CYS A 146 2.84 -2.44 -9.04
CA CYS A 146 2.88 -3.88 -8.77
C CYS A 146 2.02 -4.69 -9.73
N CYS A 147 1.04 -4.07 -10.41
CA CYS A 147 0.19 -4.64 -11.44
C CYS A 147 1.02 -5.44 -12.48
N ASN A 148 0.71 -6.73 -12.63
CA ASN A 148 1.29 -7.57 -13.67
C ASN A 148 0.64 -7.33 -15.04
N ARG A 149 1.18 -7.92 -16.12
CA ARG A 149 0.67 -7.66 -17.48
C ARG A 149 -0.77 -8.10 -17.64
N ALA A 150 -1.09 -9.29 -17.12
CA ALA A 150 -2.43 -9.85 -17.11
C ALA A 150 -3.45 -8.94 -16.38
N GLU A 151 -3.15 -8.52 -15.15
CA GLU A 151 -3.98 -7.59 -14.39
C GLU A 151 -4.15 -6.27 -15.14
N ARG A 152 -3.08 -5.75 -15.75
CA ARG A 152 -3.11 -4.47 -16.47
C ARG A 152 -3.99 -4.53 -17.71
N ARG A 153 -3.93 -5.63 -18.47
CA ARG A 153 -4.81 -5.92 -19.60
C ARG A 153 -6.27 -5.99 -19.18
N GLU A 154 -6.55 -6.62 -18.04
CA GLU A 154 -7.92 -6.70 -17.54
C GLU A 154 -8.43 -5.34 -17.05
N VAL A 155 -7.59 -4.54 -16.38
CA VAL A 155 -7.92 -3.16 -16.01
C VAL A 155 -8.19 -2.30 -17.25
N GLU A 156 -7.35 -2.42 -18.29
CA GLU A 156 -7.58 -1.75 -19.58
C GLU A 156 -8.92 -2.16 -20.17
N LYS A 157 -9.21 -3.47 -20.23
CA LYS A 157 -10.46 -4.01 -20.76
C LYS A 157 -11.68 -3.50 -19.99
N ILE A 158 -11.67 -3.53 -18.66
CA ILE A 158 -12.76 -3.00 -17.81
C ILE A 158 -13.02 -1.53 -18.14
N LEU A 159 -11.96 -0.73 -18.26
CA LEU A 159 -12.08 0.68 -18.59
C LEU A 159 -12.57 0.90 -20.03
N MET A 160 -12.07 0.16 -21.01
CA MET A 160 -12.53 0.26 -22.40
C MET A 160 -14.00 -0.12 -22.53
N GLU A 161 -14.44 -1.23 -21.93
CA GLU A 161 -15.84 -1.65 -21.97
C GLU A 161 -16.76 -0.60 -21.32
N ALA A 162 -16.33 0.01 -20.22
CA ALA A 162 -17.07 1.10 -19.60
C ALA A 162 -17.11 2.36 -20.47
N LEU A 163 -15.99 2.75 -21.06
CA LEU A 163 -15.84 3.96 -21.88
C LEU A 163 -16.54 3.86 -23.24
N ASP A 164 -16.57 2.68 -23.85
CA ASP A 164 -17.29 2.40 -25.10
C ASP A 164 -18.81 2.40 -24.90
N SER A 165 -19.29 2.17 -23.68
CA SER A 165 -20.71 2.25 -23.33
C SER A 165 -21.23 3.69 -23.19
N LEU A 166 -20.35 4.68 -23.14
CA LEU A 166 -20.73 6.07 -22.93
C LEU A 166 -21.43 6.67 -24.15
N ASP A 167 -22.47 7.46 -23.88
CA ASP A 167 -23.35 8.05 -24.89
C ASP A 167 -23.51 9.56 -24.76
N GLY A 168 -24.19 10.15 -25.75
CA GLY A 168 -24.46 11.59 -25.83
C GLY A 168 -23.18 12.42 -25.84
N PRO A 169 -23.05 13.46 -25.00
CA PRO A 169 -21.85 14.32 -24.97
C PRO A 169 -20.59 13.59 -24.46
N PHE A 170 -20.74 12.38 -23.93
CA PHE A 170 -19.63 11.53 -23.47
C PHE A 170 -19.34 10.38 -24.43
N LYS A 171 -19.92 10.34 -25.63
CA LYS A 171 -19.51 9.37 -26.65
C LYS A 171 -18.10 9.71 -27.13
N GLY A 172 -17.24 8.69 -27.26
CA GLY A 172 -15.83 8.90 -27.57
C GLY A 172 -15.14 7.72 -28.24
N LYS A 173 -13.81 7.79 -28.29
CA LYS A 173 -12.95 6.77 -28.90
C LYS A 173 -11.71 6.54 -28.04
N TYR A 174 -11.33 5.27 -27.87
CA TYR A 174 -10.07 4.85 -27.27
C TYR A 174 -8.94 4.76 -28.30
N TYR A 175 -7.75 5.17 -27.89
CA TYR A 175 -6.51 5.15 -28.64
C TYR A 175 -5.45 4.42 -27.80
N PRO A 176 -5.19 3.12 -28.06
CA PRO A 176 -4.12 2.41 -27.39
C PRO A 176 -2.77 3.01 -27.79
N LEU A 177 -1.84 3.09 -26.83
CA LEU A 177 -0.46 3.50 -27.11
C LEU A 177 0.29 2.43 -27.92
N THR A 178 -0.03 1.15 -27.69
CA THR A 178 0.52 0.05 -28.48
C THR A 178 0.08 0.18 -29.95
N GLY A 179 1.06 0.29 -30.85
CA GLY A 179 0.80 0.39 -32.30
C GLY A 179 0.23 1.74 -32.74
N MET A 180 0.25 2.77 -31.89
CA MET A 180 -0.15 4.13 -32.26
C MET A 180 0.73 4.65 -33.41
N THR A 181 0.12 5.24 -34.43
CA THR A 181 0.84 5.87 -35.54
C THR A 181 1.42 7.22 -35.14
N GLU A 182 2.54 7.63 -35.74
CA GLU A 182 3.14 8.96 -35.52
C GLU A 182 2.12 10.09 -35.76
N GLU A 183 1.30 10.00 -36.80
CA GLU A 183 0.23 10.97 -37.08
C GLU A 183 -0.79 11.09 -35.94
N THR A 184 -1.20 9.96 -35.36
CA THR A 184 -2.14 9.96 -34.23
C THR A 184 -1.47 10.53 -32.98
N GLN A 185 -0.22 10.16 -32.75
CA GLN A 185 0.58 10.62 -31.63
C GLN A 185 0.77 12.14 -31.67
N ASP A 186 1.22 12.69 -32.81
CA ASP A 186 1.42 14.12 -33.04
C ASP A 186 0.13 14.90 -32.80
N LYS A 187 -1.00 14.37 -33.25
CA LYS A 187 -2.31 14.98 -33.02
C LYS A 187 -2.70 15.01 -31.55
N LEU A 188 -2.47 13.93 -30.80
CA LEU A 188 -2.73 13.90 -29.36
C LEU A 188 -1.76 14.80 -28.57
N ILE A 189 -0.53 15.01 -29.07
CA ILE A 189 0.41 15.99 -28.52
C ILE A 189 -0.10 17.41 -28.76
N GLU A 190 -0.52 17.72 -29.99
CA GLU A 190 -1.08 19.03 -30.36
C GLU A 190 -2.35 19.37 -29.54
N ASP A 191 -3.20 18.37 -29.30
CA ASP A 191 -4.40 18.51 -28.46
C ASP A 191 -4.08 18.60 -26.95
N HIS A 192 -2.81 18.41 -26.54
CA HIS A 192 -2.37 18.29 -25.14
C HIS A 192 -3.00 17.12 -24.37
N PHE A 193 -3.28 16.01 -25.05
CA PHE A 193 -3.92 14.81 -24.50
C PHE A 193 -2.95 13.66 -24.24
N LEU A 194 -1.83 13.59 -24.96
CA LEU A 194 -0.85 12.52 -24.80
C LEU A 194 -0.11 12.63 -23.46
N PHE A 195 0.13 11.47 -22.83
CA PHE A 195 1.09 11.34 -21.73
C PHE A 195 2.29 10.50 -22.20
N ASP A 196 3.47 10.85 -21.73
CA ASP A 196 4.72 10.25 -22.16
C ASP A 196 5.13 9.04 -21.33
N LYS A 197 6.07 8.24 -21.87
CA LYS A 197 6.74 7.19 -21.12
C LYS A 197 7.36 7.79 -19.86
N PRO A 198 7.16 7.19 -18.67
CA PRO A 198 7.84 7.66 -17.47
C PRO A 198 9.36 7.52 -17.63
N VAL A 199 10.07 8.65 -17.57
CA VAL A 199 11.55 8.71 -17.67
C VAL A 199 12.19 9.27 -16.40
N SER A 200 11.40 9.85 -15.49
CA SER A 200 11.95 10.43 -14.27
C SER A 200 12.46 9.32 -13.34
N PRO A 201 13.61 9.53 -12.67
CA PRO A 201 14.12 8.56 -11.68
C PRO A 201 13.11 8.17 -10.60
N LEU A 202 12.20 9.07 -10.22
CA LEU A 202 11.13 8.81 -9.26
C LEU A 202 10.14 7.77 -9.78
N LEU A 203 9.63 7.95 -11.00
CA LEU A 203 8.64 7.06 -11.60
C LEU A 203 9.26 5.72 -12.04
N LEU A 204 10.51 5.74 -12.50
CA LEU A 204 11.27 4.53 -12.83
C LEU A 204 11.51 3.67 -11.58
N ALA A 205 11.92 4.27 -10.46
CA ALA A 205 12.15 3.56 -9.20
C ALA A 205 10.84 3.02 -8.58
N SER A 206 9.68 3.64 -8.87
CA SER A 206 8.36 3.10 -8.51
C SER A 206 7.79 2.13 -9.55
N ARG A 207 8.58 1.71 -10.55
CA ARG A 207 8.21 0.72 -11.58
C ARG A 207 7.06 1.15 -12.50
N MET A 208 6.79 2.45 -12.63
CA MET A 208 5.69 2.96 -13.47
C MET A 208 5.88 2.69 -14.96
N ALA A 209 7.13 2.65 -15.43
CA ALA A 209 7.46 2.40 -16.84
C ALA A 209 7.46 0.90 -17.24
N ARG A 210 7.13 0.00 -16.30
CA ARG A 210 7.17 -1.44 -16.51
C ARG A 210 6.22 -1.88 -17.62
N ASP A 211 6.72 -2.70 -18.54
CA ASP A 211 6.04 -3.22 -19.72
C ASP A 211 5.49 -2.13 -20.67
N TRP A 212 6.08 -0.94 -20.70
CA TRP A 212 5.60 0.16 -21.56
C TRP A 212 5.75 -0.14 -23.06
N PRO A 213 4.78 0.21 -23.95
CA PRO A 213 3.52 0.94 -23.70
C PRO A 213 2.30 0.02 -23.45
N GLU A 214 2.52 -1.25 -23.14
CA GLU A 214 1.47 -2.28 -23.15
C GLU A 214 0.30 -1.95 -22.21
N SER A 215 -0.93 -2.08 -22.73
CA SER A 215 -2.20 -1.82 -22.04
C SER A 215 -2.34 -0.42 -21.46
N ARG A 216 -1.72 0.57 -22.11
CA ARG A 216 -1.92 2.00 -21.85
C ARG A 216 -2.59 2.65 -23.04
N GLY A 217 -3.38 3.67 -22.77
CA GLY A 217 -4.05 4.41 -23.83
C GLY A 217 -4.82 5.61 -23.34
N ILE A 218 -5.45 6.28 -24.29
CA ILE A 218 -6.18 7.52 -24.08
C ILE A 218 -7.55 7.35 -24.70
N TRP A 219 -8.59 7.63 -23.92
CA TRP A 219 -9.92 7.81 -24.44
C TRP A 219 -10.29 9.28 -24.38
N HIS A 220 -10.97 9.81 -25.39
CA HIS A 220 -11.59 11.14 -25.32
C HIS A 220 -12.94 11.17 -26.03
N ASN A 221 -13.82 12.05 -25.59
CA ASN A 221 -15.12 12.27 -26.24
C ASN A 221 -14.97 13.00 -27.59
N GLU A 222 -16.03 12.96 -28.41
CA GLU A 222 -16.05 13.61 -29.74
C GLU A 222 -15.77 15.12 -29.68
N GLU A 223 -16.21 15.79 -28.60
CA GLU A 223 -16.00 17.23 -28.39
C GLU A 223 -14.61 17.59 -27.83
N LYS A 224 -13.76 16.60 -27.51
CA LYS A 224 -12.40 16.81 -26.98
C LYS A 224 -12.36 17.68 -25.71
N ASN A 225 -13.35 17.53 -24.83
CA ASN A 225 -13.47 18.29 -23.59
C ASN A 225 -13.66 17.41 -22.34
N PHE A 226 -13.69 16.09 -22.53
CA PHE A 226 -13.67 15.06 -21.50
C PHE A 226 -12.81 13.88 -21.98
N LEU A 227 -11.83 13.46 -21.18
CA LEU A 227 -10.87 12.42 -21.55
C LEU A 227 -10.45 11.57 -20.35
N VAL A 228 -9.99 10.35 -20.62
CA VAL A 228 -9.54 9.39 -19.62
C VAL A 228 -8.20 8.81 -20.06
N TRP A 229 -7.18 8.96 -19.23
CA TRP A 229 -5.94 8.19 -19.38
C TRP A 229 -6.08 6.85 -18.69
N VAL A 230 -5.58 5.78 -19.32
CA VAL A 230 -5.67 4.40 -18.84
C VAL A 230 -4.26 3.89 -18.51
N ASN A 231 -4.09 3.35 -17.30
CA ASN A 231 -2.88 2.71 -16.78
C ASN A 231 -1.58 3.55 -16.79
N GLU A 232 -1.70 4.85 -16.48
CA GLU A 232 -0.57 5.77 -16.33
C GLU A 232 0.02 5.69 -14.90
N GLU A 233 -0.18 6.69 -14.04
CA GLU A 233 0.24 6.69 -12.63
C GLU A 233 -0.75 5.94 -11.73
N ASP A 234 -2.02 5.93 -12.13
CA ASP A 234 -3.15 5.22 -11.52
C ASP A 234 -3.88 4.41 -12.62
N HIS A 235 -4.83 3.52 -12.30
CA HIS A 235 -5.56 2.76 -13.35
C HIS A 235 -6.31 3.66 -14.32
N SER A 236 -6.89 4.75 -13.82
CA SER A 236 -7.52 5.74 -14.67
C SER A 236 -7.30 7.16 -14.15
N ARG A 237 -7.26 8.11 -15.08
CA ARG A 237 -7.23 9.55 -14.79
C ARG A 237 -8.29 10.26 -15.63
N VAL A 238 -9.40 10.59 -14.98
CA VAL A 238 -10.57 11.22 -15.60
C VAL A 238 -10.38 12.73 -15.58
N ILE A 239 -10.56 13.38 -16.74
CA ILE A 239 -10.21 14.78 -16.97
C ILE A 239 -11.35 15.46 -17.73
N SER A 240 -11.76 16.63 -17.25
CA SER A 240 -12.63 17.57 -17.96
C SER A 240 -11.90 18.89 -18.12
N MET A 241 -11.93 19.48 -19.31
CA MET A 241 -11.25 20.74 -19.59
C MET A 241 -11.90 21.52 -20.72
N GLU A 242 -11.72 22.84 -20.71
CA GLU A 242 -12.06 23.71 -21.84
C GLU A 242 -11.28 25.05 -21.77
N LYS A 243 -11.26 25.78 -22.88
CA LYS A 243 -10.74 27.16 -22.91
C LYS A 243 -11.69 28.12 -22.17
N GLY A 244 -11.11 29.14 -21.54
CA GLY A 244 -11.83 30.15 -20.77
C GLY A 244 -12.06 29.78 -19.30
N GLY A 245 -12.86 30.62 -18.63
CA GLY A 245 -13.04 30.65 -17.18
C GLY A 245 -14.33 30.03 -16.63
N ASN A 246 -15.05 29.19 -17.40
CA ASN A 246 -16.29 28.57 -16.90
C ASN A 246 -15.98 27.26 -16.15
N MET A 247 -15.34 27.40 -14.98
CA MET A 247 -15.04 26.30 -14.07
C MET A 247 -16.30 25.51 -13.67
N ARG A 248 -17.45 26.18 -13.50
CA ARG A 248 -18.71 25.50 -13.16
C ARG A 248 -19.08 24.49 -14.23
N ARG A 249 -19.11 24.87 -15.51
CA ARG A 249 -19.44 23.97 -16.62
C ARG A 249 -18.45 22.82 -16.75
N VAL A 250 -17.14 23.11 -16.58
CA VAL A 250 -16.10 22.06 -16.56
C VAL A 250 -16.35 21.06 -15.44
N PHE A 251 -16.67 21.54 -14.23
CA PHE A 251 -16.93 20.71 -13.06
C PHE A 251 -18.25 19.93 -13.19
N THR A 252 -19.31 20.53 -13.73
CA THR A 252 -20.57 19.83 -14.05
C THR A 252 -20.31 18.67 -15.01
N ARG A 253 -19.64 18.93 -16.14
CA ARG A 253 -19.26 17.90 -17.11
C ARG A 253 -18.37 16.82 -16.48
N PHE A 254 -17.44 17.21 -15.60
CA PHE A 254 -16.60 16.28 -14.86
C PHE A 254 -17.43 15.36 -13.95
N CYS A 255 -18.32 15.91 -13.13
CA CYS A 255 -19.16 15.15 -12.21
C CYS A 255 -20.12 14.21 -12.94
N GLU A 256 -20.75 14.67 -14.02
CA GLU A 256 -21.63 13.86 -14.86
C GLU A 256 -20.87 12.73 -15.56
N GLY A 257 -19.74 13.06 -16.21
CA GLY A 257 -18.91 12.10 -16.92
C GLY A 257 -18.30 11.06 -15.98
N LEU A 258 -17.78 11.48 -14.83
CA LEU A 258 -17.22 10.57 -13.83
C LEU A 258 -18.28 9.62 -13.28
N LYS A 259 -19.50 10.11 -12.96
CA LYS A 259 -20.61 9.25 -12.53
C LYS A 259 -21.01 8.26 -13.61
N LYS A 260 -21.03 8.66 -14.88
CA LYS A 260 -21.30 7.71 -15.99
C LYS A 260 -20.23 6.64 -16.10
N VAL A 261 -18.95 7.00 -16.00
CA VAL A 261 -17.83 6.04 -16.01
C VAL A 261 -17.95 5.07 -14.83
N GLU A 262 -18.19 5.58 -13.62
CA GLU A 262 -18.34 4.76 -12.41
C GLU A 262 -19.53 3.80 -12.53
N ASN A 263 -20.70 4.28 -12.94
CA ASN A 263 -21.89 3.45 -13.15
C ASN A 263 -21.65 2.36 -14.22
N ALA A 264 -20.92 2.67 -15.29
CA ALA A 264 -20.60 1.70 -16.34
C ALA A 264 -19.66 0.60 -15.82
N ILE A 265 -18.65 0.96 -15.01
CA ILE A 265 -17.76 0.00 -14.35
C ILE A 265 -18.54 -0.89 -13.38
N GLU A 266 -19.45 -0.32 -12.59
CA GLU A 266 -20.32 -1.05 -11.65
C GLU A 266 -21.28 -2.00 -12.36
N THR A 267 -21.85 -1.58 -13.50
CA THR A 267 -22.72 -2.43 -14.33
C THR A 267 -21.98 -3.67 -14.84
N ASN A 268 -20.68 -3.54 -15.08
CA ASN A 268 -19.80 -4.65 -15.50
C ASN A 268 -19.22 -5.45 -14.33
N GLY A 269 -19.72 -5.26 -13.10
CA GLY A 269 -19.36 -6.05 -11.91
C GLY A 269 -18.02 -5.65 -11.25
N SER A 270 -17.45 -4.52 -11.65
CA SER A 270 -16.24 -3.94 -11.06
C SER A 270 -16.58 -2.71 -10.23
N ARG A 271 -15.60 -2.12 -9.52
CA ARG A 271 -15.80 -0.85 -8.79
C ARG A 271 -14.47 -0.13 -8.57
N PHE A 272 -14.53 1.15 -8.20
CA PHE A 272 -13.33 1.84 -7.73
C PHE A 272 -12.93 1.42 -6.29
N MET A 273 -11.63 1.47 -6.01
CA MET A 273 -11.08 1.33 -4.67
C MET A 273 -11.46 2.55 -3.83
N TRP A 274 -12.04 2.30 -2.66
CA TRP A 274 -12.52 3.34 -1.77
C TRP A 274 -12.43 2.90 -0.31
N ASN A 275 -12.02 3.82 0.55
CA ASN A 275 -11.89 3.64 1.98
C ASN A 275 -12.44 4.87 2.72
N GLU A 276 -13.12 4.66 3.85
CA GLU A 276 -13.76 5.74 4.61
C GLU A 276 -12.77 6.77 5.18
N HIS A 277 -11.57 6.34 5.57
CA HIS A 277 -10.51 7.19 6.07
C HIS A 277 -9.73 7.86 4.93
N LEU A 278 -9.45 7.11 3.85
CA LEU A 278 -8.54 7.54 2.78
C LEU A 278 -9.24 8.10 1.53
N GLY A 279 -10.57 8.04 1.45
CA GLY A 279 -11.32 8.31 0.21
C GLY A 279 -10.98 7.31 -0.90
N PHE A 280 -10.89 7.80 -2.14
CA PHE A 280 -10.45 6.98 -3.27
C PHE A 280 -8.97 6.61 -3.14
N VAL A 281 -8.69 5.31 -3.24
CA VAL A 281 -7.34 4.77 -3.03
C VAL A 281 -6.55 4.86 -4.34
N LEU A 282 -5.40 5.53 -4.26
CA LEU A 282 -4.51 5.80 -5.39
C LEU A 282 -3.07 5.43 -5.06
N THR A 283 -2.24 5.31 -6.09
CA THR A 283 -0.86 4.84 -5.97
C THR A 283 -0.02 5.72 -5.07
N CYS A 284 -0.06 7.03 -5.30
CA CYS A 284 0.70 7.99 -4.51
C CYS A 284 -0.15 8.49 -3.34
N PRO A 285 0.34 8.43 -2.07
CA PRO A 285 -0.37 8.97 -0.92
C PRO A 285 -0.80 10.44 -1.06
N SER A 286 -0.10 11.22 -1.89
CA SER A 286 -0.48 12.62 -2.15
C SER A 286 -1.77 12.80 -2.93
N ASN A 287 -2.25 11.76 -3.62
CA ASN A 287 -3.49 11.81 -4.41
C ASN A 287 -4.68 11.19 -3.66
N LEU A 288 -4.51 10.63 -2.45
CA LEU A 288 -5.63 10.09 -1.67
C LEU A 288 -6.73 11.13 -1.41
N GLY A 289 -7.91 10.64 -1.06
CA GLY A 289 -9.11 11.44 -0.81
C GLY A 289 -9.94 11.56 -2.08
N THR A 290 -10.06 12.77 -2.58
CA THR A 290 -10.82 13.02 -3.82
C THR A 290 -10.05 12.60 -5.07
N GLY A 291 -8.70 12.55 -4.99
CA GLY A 291 -7.81 12.52 -6.15
C GLY A 291 -7.84 13.79 -7.00
N LEU A 292 -8.64 14.79 -6.61
CA LEU A 292 -9.06 15.87 -7.49
C LEU A 292 -8.03 16.99 -7.56
N ARG A 293 -7.58 17.31 -8.76
CA ARG A 293 -6.87 18.55 -9.08
C ARG A 293 -7.76 19.40 -10.00
N GLY A 294 -8.42 20.39 -9.41
CA GLY A 294 -9.12 21.45 -10.11
C GLY A 294 -8.22 22.67 -10.21
N GLY A 295 -8.15 23.30 -11.39
CA GLY A 295 -7.28 24.45 -11.59
C GLY A 295 -7.55 25.21 -12.89
N VAL A 296 -6.97 26.39 -12.97
CA VAL A 296 -7.04 27.28 -14.13
C VAL A 296 -5.66 27.71 -14.58
N HIS A 297 -5.50 27.95 -15.89
CA HIS A 297 -4.39 28.75 -16.38
C HIS A 297 -4.73 30.22 -16.20
N LEU A 298 -4.05 30.87 -15.26
CA LEU A 298 -4.28 32.24 -14.84
C LEU A 298 -3.09 33.12 -15.19
N LYS A 299 -3.34 34.20 -15.94
CA LYS A 299 -2.34 35.20 -16.33
C LYS A 299 -2.42 36.40 -15.40
N ILE A 300 -1.43 36.54 -14.52
CA ILE A 300 -1.38 37.57 -13.47
C ILE A 300 0.07 38.10 -13.29
N PRO A 301 0.62 38.81 -14.29
CA PRO A 301 2.04 39.17 -14.36
C PRO A 301 2.55 40.09 -13.24
N LEU A 302 1.70 40.89 -12.59
CA LEU A 302 2.07 41.76 -11.48
C LEU A 302 2.07 40.98 -10.16
N MET A 303 1.00 40.26 -9.85
CA MET A 303 0.93 39.35 -8.69
C MET A 303 2.04 38.30 -8.72
N ALA A 304 2.39 37.78 -9.90
CA ALA A 304 3.49 36.84 -10.08
C ALA A 304 4.83 37.34 -9.52
N LYS A 305 5.06 38.67 -9.55
CA LYS A 305 6.27 39.33 -9.07
C LYS A 305 6.13 39.88 -7.65
N HIS A 306 4.92 39.88 -7.10
CA HIS A 306 4.64 40.43 -5.78
C HIS A 306 5.27 39.54 -4.69
N PRO A 307 5.99 40.11 -3.70
CA PRO A 307 6.73 39.33 -2.70
C PRO A 307 5.84 38.42 -1.84
N LYS A 308 4.58 38.81 -1.59
CA LYS A 308 3.62 38.03 -0.78
C LYS A 308 2.90 36.92 -1.57
N PHE A 309 3.20 36.69 -2.85
CA PHE A 309 2.38 35.81 -3.70
C PHE A 309 2.33 34.36 -3.20
N ASN A 310 3.46 33.79 -2.79
CA ASN A 310 3.50 32.42 -2.27
C ASN A 310 2.70 32.31 -0.95
N ASP A 311 2.87 33.27 -0.04
CA ASP A 311 2.15 33.30 1.24
C ASP A 311 0.62 33.43 1.03
N ILE A 312 0.20 34.21 0.03
CA ILE A 312 -1.22 34.34 -0.34
C ILE A 312 -1.75 33.00 -0.85
N LEU A 313 -1.02 32.31 -1.74
CA LEU A 313 -1.44 31.00 -2.24
C LEU A 313 -1.55 29.97 -1.12
N GLU A 314 -0.59 29.92 -0.20
CA GLU A 314 -0.62 29.02 0.96
C GLU A 314 -1.85 29.28 1.84
N LYS A 315 -2.12 30.55 2.18
CA LYS A 315 -3.31 30.95 2.95
C LYS A 315 -4.62 30.61 2.25
N LEU A 316 -4.64 30.67 0.92
CA LEU A 316 -5.79 30.29 0.10
C LEU A 316 -5.86 28.79 -0.16
N LYS A 317 -4.94 27.98 0.36
CA LYS A 317 -4.84 26.53 0.06
C LYS A 317 -4.74 26.23 -1.44
N LEU A 318 -4.03 27.10 -2.14
CA LEU A 318 -3.73 26.99 -3.57
C LEU A 318 -2.24 26.67 -3.77
N GLN A 319 -1.94 26.11 -4.94
CA GLN A 319 -0.58 25.87 -5.41
C GLN A 319 -0.45 26.36 -6.86
N LYS A 320 0.76 26.75 -7.24
CA LYS A 320 1.10 27.18 -8.61
C LYS A 320 2.09 26.24 -9.28
N ARG A 321 1.97 26.08 -10.60
CA ARG A 321 2.97 25.46 -11.49
C ARG A 321 3.10 26.28 -12.77
N GLY A 322 4.21 26.14 -13.50
CA GLY A 322 4.24 26.59 -14.89
C GLY A 322 3.30 25.77 -15.76
N THR A 323 3.01 26.27 -16.97
CA THR A 323 1.98 25.71 -17.87
C THR A 323 2.38 24.37 -18.50
N GLY A 324 3.65 23.96 -18.42
CA GLY A 324 4.12 22.67 -18.95
C GLY A 324 4.36 21.59 -17.89
N GLY A 325 3.98 21.82 -16.62
CA GLY A 325 4.09 20.81 -15.55
C GLY A 325 4.87 21.25 -14.30
N VAL A 326 5.23 20.26 -13.46
CA VAL A 326 5.75 20.43 -12.08
C VAL A 326 7.00 21.32 -12.00
N ASP A 327 7.86 21.27 -13.03
CA ASP A 327 9.17 21.95 -13.04
C ASP A 327 9.29 23.03 -14.11
N THR A 328 8.18 23.42 -14.75
CA THR A 328 8.22 24.46 -15.78
C THR A 328 8.14 25.85 -15.17
N ALA A 329 9.05 26.73 -15.58
CA ALA A 329 9.02 28.14 -15.18
C ALA A 329 7.95 28.89 -15.98
N SER A 330 7.24 29.81 -15.32
CA SER A 330 6.41 30.79 -16.03
C SER A 330 7.31 31.85 -16.65
N THR A 331 7.13 32.14 -17.93
CA THR A 331 7.93 33.13 -18.67
C THR A 331 7.21 34.48 -18.83
N ASP A 332 5.87 34.51 -18.71
CA ASP A 332 5.05 35.71 -18.98
C ASP A 332 4.05 36.05 -17.87
N GLY A 333 4.13 35.38 -16.71
CA GLY A 333 3.20 35.57 -15.60
C GLY A 333 1.97 34.67 -15.64
N THR A 334 1.91 33.71 -16.57
CA THR A 334 0.88 32.67 -16.62
C THR A 334 1.23 31.47 -15.73
N PHE A 335 0.31 31.04 -14.87
CA PHE A 335 0.48 29.89 -13.98
C PHE A 335 -0.73 28.95 -14.02
N ASP A 336 -0.49 27.66 -13.83
CA ASP A 336 -1.52 26.69 -13.43
C ASP A 336 -1.77 26.84 -11.92
N ILE A 337 -2.87 27.50 -11.57
CA ILE A 337 -3.33 27.70 -10.19
C ILE A 337 -4.37 26.63 -9.86
N SER A 338 -4.11 25.83 -8.83
CA SER A 338 -4.95 24.68 -8.46
C SER A 338 -5.04 24.48 -6.95
N ASN A 339 -6.04 23.71 -6.49
CA ASN A 339 -6.15 23.33 -5.09
C ASN A 339 -4.91 22.56 -4.61
N SER A 340 -4.46 22.79 -3.38
CA SER A 340 -3.36 22.04 -2.74
C SER A 340 -3.83 20.81 -1.95
N GLU A 341 -5.03 20.88 -1.36
CA GLU A 341 -5.65 19.81 -0.57
C GLU A 341 -6.30 18.73 -1.45
N ARG A 342 -6.26 17.47 -1.00
CA ARG A 342 -6.88 16.30 -1.66
C ARG A 342 -7.68 15.45 -0.69
N LEU A 343 -7.23 15.38 0.56
CA LEU A 343 -7.77 14.55 1.63
C LEU A 343 -8.38 15.44 2.73
N GLY A 344 -9.42 14.96 3.39
CA GLY A 344 -10.18 15.71 4.42
C GLY A 344 -11.21 16.75 3.93
N SER A 345 -11.25 17.07 2.64
CA SER A 345 -12.26 17.97 2.03
C SER A 345 -12.87 17.35 0.77
N SER A 346 -14.11 17.71 0.45
CA SER A 346 -14.84 17.16 -0.70
C SER A 346 -14.42 17.77 -2.05
N GLU A 347 -14.83 17.15 -3.16
CA GLU A 347 -14.57 17.65 -4.51
C GLU A 347 -15.13 19.06 -4.72
N VAL A 348 -16.37 19.32 -4.29
CA VAL A 348 -16.98 20.65 -4.31
C VAL A 348 -16.16 21.65 -3.49
N GLU A 349 -15.78 21.32 -2.25
CA GLU A 349 -15.01 22.22 -1.39
C GLU A 349 -13.66 22.59 -2.02
N GLN A 350 -13.00 21.60 -2.64
CA GLN A 350 -11.73 21.78 -3.31
C GLN A 350 -11.83 22.64 -4.58
N VAL A 351 -12.89 22.49 -5.39
CA VAL A 351 -13.12 23.33 -6.57
C VAL A 351 -13.60 24.72 -6.16
N GLN A 352 -14.42 24.85 -5.11
CA GLN A 352 -14.85 26.13 -4.55
C GLN A 352 -13.66 26.97 -4.10
N CYS A 353 -12.70 26.36 -3.40
CA CYS A 353 -11.45 26.99 -2.99
C CYS A 353 -10.69 27.61 -4.18
N VAL A 354 -10.66 26.92 -5.32
CA VAL A 354 -10.04 27.43 -6.56
C VAL A 354 -10.83 28.61 -7.12
N VAL A 355 -12.16 28.50 -7.22
CA VAL A 355 -13.02 29.57 -7.73
C VAL A 355 -12.85 30.85 -6.91
N ASP A 356 -12.91 30.73 -5.59
CA ASP A 356 -12.81 31.87 -4.67
C ASP A 356 -11.43 32.51 -4.71
N GLY A 357 -10.38 31.69 -4.63
CA GLY A 357 -9.01 32.19 -4.66
C GLY A 357 -8.61 32.81 -6.00
N VAL A 358 -9.08 32.26 -7.12
CA VAL A 358 -8.84 32.85 -8.46
C VAL A 358 -9.54 34.21 -8.60
N ASN A 359 -10.78 34.34 -8.14
CA ASN A 359 -11.47 35.63 -8.14
C ASN A 359 -10.72 36.68 -7.32
N LEU A 360 -10.20 36.30 -6.14
CA LEU A 360 -9.41 37.21 -5.32
C LEU A 360 -8.09 37.60 -5.99
N LEU A 361 -7.37 36.65 -6.59
CA LEU A 361 -6.12 36.92 -7.31
C LEU A 361 -6.34 37.85 -8.51
N ILE A 362 -7.43 37.67 -9.26
CA ILE A 362 -7.80 38.58 -10.36
C ILE A 362 -8.10 39.98 -9.83
N LYS A 363 -8.80 40.07 -8.68
CA LYS A 363 -9.09 41.37 -8.05
C LYS A 363 -7.80 42.09 -7.63
N MET A 364 -6.84 41.35 -7.06
CA MET A 364 -5.52 41.88 -6.71
C MET A 364 -4.73 42.32 -7.94
N GLU A 365 -4.71 41.50 -9.00
CA GLU A 365 -4.03 41.86 -10.26
C GLU A 365 -4.57 43.17 -10.84
N LYS A 366 -5.91 43.32 -10.89
CA LYS A 366 -6.56 44.55 -11.37
C LYS A 366 -6.19 45.78 -10.54
N GLN A 367 -6.05 45.63 -9.23
CA GLN A 367 -5.67 46.71 -8.32
C GLN A 367 -4.20 47.12 -8.56
N LEU A 368 -3.31 46.14 -8.74
CA LEU A 368 -1.92 46.40 -9.14
C LEU A 368 -1.82 47.04 -10.53
N GLU A 369 -2.65 46.63 -11.49
CA GLU A 369 -2.71 47.25 -12.82
C GLU A 369 -3.17 48.71 -12.77
N ALA A 370 -4.03 49.07 -11.80
CA ALA A 370 -4.43 50.44 -11.52
C ALA A 370 -3.36 51.26 -10.76
N GLY A 371 -2.30 50.61 -10.26
CA GLY A 371 -1.23 51.24 -9.47
C GLY A 371 -1.52 51.34 -7.98
N ASP A 372 -2.55 50.66 -7.48
CA ASP A 372 -2.95 50.65 -6.08
C ASP A 372 -2.29 49.49 -5.31
N GLU A 373 -2.08 49.67 -3.99
CA GLU A 373 -1.61 48.61 -3.08
C GLU A 373 -2.70 47.57 -2.82
N ILE A 374 -2.35 46.30 -2.56
CA ILE A 374 -3.30 45.19 -2.33
C ILE A 374 -3.56 44.86 -0.86
N ASP A 375 -3.05 45.68 0.08
CA ASP A 375 -3.04 45.36 1.50
C ASP A 375 -4.46 45.14 2.09
N ASP A 376 -5.48 45.78 1.54
CA ASP A 376 -6.90 45.61 1.91
C ASP A 376 -7.52 44.28 1.41
N LEU A 377 -6.91 43.69 0.37
CA LEU A 377 -7.32 42.42 -0.22
C LEU A 377 -6.53 41.23 0.31
N LEU A 378 -5.42 41.47 1.02
CA LEU A 378 -4.66 40.39 1.61
C LEU A 378 -5.61 39.53 2.43
N PRO A 379 -5.60 38.19 2.23
CA PRO A 379 -6.38 37.31 3.07
C PRO A 379 -5.97 37.66 4.50
N SER A 380 -6.92 38.20 5.27
CA SER A 380 -6.73 38.40 6.70
C SER A 380 -6.21 37.09 7.24
N GLU A 381 -5.41 37.11 8.32
CA GLU A 381 -5.36 35.90 9.14
C GLU A 381 -6.82 35.52 9.36
N GLN A 382 -7.29 34.45 8.68
CA GLN A 382 -8.28 33.62 9.29
C GLN A 382 -7.65 33.42 10.65
N LYS A 383 -8.30 33.94 11.69
CA LYS A 383 -8.21 33.27 12.97
C LYS A 383 -8.25 31.81 12.55
N THR A 384 -7.13 31.10 12.72
CA THR A 384 -7.22 29.71 13.10
C THR A 384 -8.43 29.71 14.01
N GLU A 385 -9.56 29.15 13.55
CA GLU A 385 -10.64 28.87 14.48
C GLU A 385 -9.91 28.33 15.69
N ASP A 386 -10.13 28.94 16.84
CA ASP A 386 -9.46 28.50 18.04
C ASP A 386 -9.91 27.04 18.18
N LEU A 387 -9.09 26.12 17.66
CA LEU A 387 -9.25 24.69 17.85
C LEU A 387 -9.03 24.41 19.35
N ASN A 388 -8.51 25.40 20.08
CA ASN A 388 -8.56 25.54 21.53
C ASN A 388 -9.70 26.47 21.97
N ASP A 389 -10.95 26.22 21.53
CA ASP A 389 -12.08 26.72 22.32
C ASP A 389 -11.84 26.26 23.77
N LYS A 390 -11.72 27.20 24.70
CA LYS A 390 -11.43 26.91 26.11
C LYS A 390 -12.46 26.00 26.76
N ASN A 391 -13.65 25.84 26.15
CA ASN A 391 -14.68 24.92 26.59
C ASN A 391 -14.57 23.51 25.97
N PHE A 392 -13.70 23.28 24.98
CA PHE A 392 -13.45 21.93 24.48
C PHE A 392 -12.85 21.06 25.60
N PRO A 393 -13.41 19.89 25.92
CA PRO A 393 -12.93 19.07 27.02
C PRO A 393 -11.54 18.49 26.74
N ASP A 394 -10.66 18.44 27.75
CA ASP A 394 -9.41 17.69 27.66
C ASP A 394 -9.71 16.19 27.71
N LEU A 395 -9.62 15.53 26.56
CA LEU A 395 -9.87 14.10 26.37
C LEU A 395 -8.58 13.27 26.26
N SER A 396 -7.42 13.85 26.56
CA SER A 396 -6.11 13.20 26.36
C SER A 396 -5.92 11.91 27.16
N LYS A 397 -6.68 11.74 28.25
CA LYS A 397 -6.65 10.55 29.12
C LYS A 397 -7.85 9.63 28.94
N HIS A 398 -8.72 9.90 27.97
CA HIS A 398 -10.00 9.23 27.82
C HIS A 398 -9.96 8.05 26.84
N ASN A 399 -10.67 6.98 27.21
CA ASN A 399 -10.81 5.73 26.47
C ASN A 399 -12.29 5.35 26.33
N ASN A 400 -13.00 6.12 25.52
CA ASN A 400 -14.40 5.87 25.14
C ASN A 400 -14.66 6.33 23.70
N TRP A 401 -15.69 5.79 23.05
CA TRP A 401 -16.02 6.09 21.64
C TRP A 401 -16.27 7.59 21.41
N MET A 402 -17.01 8.27 22.29
CA MET A 402 -17.22 9.71 22.22
C MET A 402 -15.88 10.46 22.16
N SER A 403 -14.91 10.12 23.01
CA SER A 403 -13.59 10.75 23.00
C SER A 403 -12.73 10.46 21.78
N LYS A 404 -13.01 9.35 21.08
CA LYS A 404 -12.34 9.05 19.79
C LYS A 404 -12.98 9.80 18.63
N CYS A 405 -14.28 10.12 18.72
CA CYS A 405 -15.04 10.75 17.64
C CYS A 405 -15.15 12.28 17.80
N LEU A 406 -15.14 12.81 19.03
CA LEU A 406 -15.32 14.24 19.29
C LEU A 406 -14.02 15.00 18.99
N THR A 407 -13.99 15.67 17.84
CA THR A 407 -12.89 16.55 17.44
C THR A 407 -13.21 18.00 17.75
N PRO A 408 -12.21 18.90 17.88
CA PRO A 408 -12.46 20.33 18.02
C PRO A 408 -13.34 20.92 16.91
N SER A 409 -13.22 20.40 15.69
CA SER A 409 -14.06 20.79 14.55
C SER A 409 -15.52 20.37 14.73
N ILE A 410 -15.78 19.11 15.12
CA ILE A 410 -17.14 18.63 15.42
C ILE A 410 -17.73 19.43 16.60
N TYR A 411 -16.96 19.63 17.66
CA TYR A 411 -17.39 20.41 18.82
C TYR A 411 -17.75 21.83 18.43
N ASN A 412 -16.89 22.56 17.72
CA ASN A 412 -17.15 23.93 17.29
C ASN A 412 -18.40 24.04 16.41
N LYS A 413 -18.67 23.03 15.56
CA LYS A 413 -19.84 22.98 14.69
C LYS A 413 -21.16 22.80 15.46
N ILE A 414 -21.17 22.02 16.54
CA ILE A 414 -22.42 21.58 17.19
C ILE A 414 -22.59 22.03 18.65
N LYS A 415 -21.59 22.65 19.28
CA LYS A 415 -21.59 23.07 20.70
C LYS A 415 -22.77 23.95 21.10
N ASN A 416 -23.27 24.78 20.18
CA ASN A 416 -24.38 25.70 20.44
C ASN A 416 -25.77 25.14 20.08
N ARG A 417 -25.85 23.90 19.55
CA ARG A 417 -27.12 23.28 19.18
C ARG A 417 -27.86 22.76 20.40
N LYS A 418 -29.18 22.72 20.29
CA LYS A 418 -30.09 22.13 21.29
C LYS A 418 -31.18 21.35 20.57
N THR A 419 -31.62 20.25 21.16
CA THR A 419 -32.81 19.53 20.70
C THR A 419 -34.06 20.37 20.94
N PRO A 420 -35.22 20.04 20.34
CA PRO A 420 -36.47 20.76 20.60
C PRO A 420 -36.88 20.79 22.08
N SER A 421 -36.52 19.76 22.87
CA SER A 421 -36.76 19.73 24.31
C SER A 421 -35.76 20.56 25.13
N GLY A 422 -34.72 21.09 24.48
CA GLY A 422 -33.67 21.91 25.08
C GLY A 422 -32.41 21.16 25.51
N PHE A 423 -32.28 19.85 25.23
CA PHE A 423 -31.08 19.08 25.57
C PHE A 423 -29.87 19.50 24.71
N THR A 424 -28.68 19.53 25.30
CA THR A 424 -27.47 20.15 24.72
C THR A 424 -26.39 19.12 24.41
N LEU A 425 -25.38 19.49 23.59
CA LEU A 425 -24.19 18.67 23.37
C LEU A 425 -23.49 18.31 24.69
N ASP A 426 -23.27 19.30 25.56
CA ASP A 426 -22.64 19.08 26.87
C ASP A 426 -23.44 18.07 27.70
N GLY A 427 -24.77 18.14 27.67
CA GLY A 427 -25.64 17.14 28.30
C GLY A 427 -25.43 15.73 27.73
N CYS A 428 -25.20 15.59 26.43
CA CYS A 428 -24.90 14.30 25.81
C CYS A 428 -23.55 13.74 26.25
N ILE A 429 -22.51 14.56 26.29
CA ILE A 429 -21.12 14.11 26.48
C ILE A 429 -20.65 14.11 27.94
N GLN A 430 -21.39 14.75 28.87
CA GLN A 430 -20.99 14.95 30.27
C GLN A 430 -20.49 13.66 30.94
N THR A 431 -21.22 12.55 30.72
CA THR A 431 -20.82 11.25 31.27
C THR A 431 -19.45 10.78 30.80
N GLY A 432 -19.09 10.99 29.53
CA GLY A 432 -17.77 10.66 29.02
C GLY A 432 -16.71 11.68 29.38
N VAL A 433 -17.05 12.96 29.56
CA VAL A 433 -16.11 13.98 30.02
C VAL A 433 -15.68 13.71 31.47
N ASP A 434 -16.63 13.46 32.36
CA ASP A 434 -16.37 13.20 33.78
C ASP A 434 -15.71 11.84 34.03
N ASN A 435 -15.86 10.90 33.09
CA ASN A 435 -15.39 9.53 33.24
C ASN A 435 -14.42 9.15 32.10
N PRO A 436 -13.10 9.16 32.37
CA PRO A 436 -12.08 8.80 31.39
C PRO A 436 -12.18 7.39 30.78
N GLY A 437 -13.05 6.53 31.30
CA GLY A 437 -13.18 5.14 30.83
C GLY A 437 -12.08 4.23 31.37
N HIS A 438 -12.25 2.93 31.14
CA HIS A 438 -11.32 1.91 31.63
C HIS A 438 -10.27 1.59 30.55
N PRO A 439 -8.97 1.42 30.87
CA PRO A 439 -7.92 1.19 29.87
C PRO A 439 -8.14 -0.04 28.97
N PHE A 440 -8.88 -1.03 29.47
CA PHE A 440 -9.10 -2.30 28.79
C PHE A 440 -10.51 -2.48 28.22
N ILE A 441 -11.41 -1.49 28.40
CA ILE A 441 -12.81 -1.59 27.95
C ILE A 441 -13.18 -0.30 27.22
N MET A 442 -13.50 -0.40 25.93
CA MET A 442 -13.96 0.74 25.14
C MET A 442 -15.43 1.04 25.43
N THR A 443 -15.69 1.99 26.31
CA THR A 443 -17.05 2.45 26.66
C THR A 443 -17.59 3.44 25.62
N VAL A 444 -18.89 3.80 25.69
CA VAL A 444 -19.49 4.74 24.72
C VAL A 444 -19.13 6.19 25.03
N GLY A 445 -19.32 6.65 26.26
CA GLY A 445 -18.95 8.01 26.68
C GLY A 445 -19.98 9.11 26.37
N MET A 446 -21.19 8.77 25.91
CA MET A 446 -22.27 9.74 25.73
C MET A 446 -23.66 9.10 25.83
N VAL A 447 -24.69 9.92 26.07
CA VAL A 447 -26.10 9.52 26.17
C VAL A 447 -27.01 10.46 25.38
N ALA A 448 -28.20 9.98 25.01
CA ALA A 448 -29.28 10.78 24.46
C ALA A 448 -30.24 11.25 25.56
N GLY A 449 -30.69 12.51 25.48
CA GLY A 449 -31.69 13.06 26.41
C GLY A 449 -33.12 12.92 25.89
N ASP A 450 -33.29 12.77 24.58
CA ASP A 450 -34.56 12.59 23.89
C ASP A 450 -34.32 11.88 22.54
N GLU A 451 -35.39 11.59 21.80
CA GLU A 451 -35.30 10.91 20.50
C GLU A 451 -34.51 11.77 19.48
N GLU A 452 -34.70 13.09 19.50
CA GLU A 452 -34.10 14.07 18.60
C GLU A 452 -32.60 14.31 18.86
N SER A 453 -32.05 13.84 19.98
CA SER A 453 -30.61 13.92 20.27
C SER A 453 -29.79 13.25 19.16
N TYR A 454 -30.26 12.10 18.66
CA TYR A 454 -29.59 11.33 17.60
C TYR A 454 -29.55 12.04 16.25
N SER A 455 -30.53 12.90 15.94
CA SER A 455 -30.55 13.68 14.70
C SER A 455 -29.91 15.07 14.85
N THR A 456 -30.09 15.72 16.00
CA THR A 456 -29.59 17.09 16.27
C THR A 456 -28.06 17.14 16.35
N PHE A 457 -27.47 16.08 16.91
CA PHE A 457 -26.03 15.93 17.12
C PHE A 457 -25.46 14.73 16.33
N SER A 458 -26.07 14.41 15.17
CA SER A 458 -25.69 13.25 14.36
C SER A 458 -24.22 13.28 13.95
N GLU A 459 -23.62 14.46 13.77
CA GLU A 459 -22.18 14.59 13.49
C GLU A 459 -21.26 13.98 14.57
N LEU A 460 -21.78 13.77 15.79
CA LEU A 460 -21.10 13.01 16.84
C LEU A 460 -21.74 11.64 17.10
N PHE A 461 -23.07 11.54 17.13
CA PHE A 461 -23.74 10.26 17.42
C PHE A 461 -23.47 9.21 16.35
N ASP A 462 -23.52 9.54 15.06
CA ASP A 462 -23.32 8.58 13.97
C ASP A 462 -21.92 7.93 14.01
N PRO A 463 -20.81 8.68 14.12
CA PRO A 463 -19.49 8.05 14.24
C PRO A 463 -19.33 7.24 15.54
N VAL A 464 -19.97 7.65 16.64
CA VAL A 464 -19.97 6.87 17.90
C VAL A 464 -20.77 5.57 17.76
N ILE A 465 -21.93 5.61 17.09
CA ILE A 465 -22.76 4.45 16.78
C ILE A 465 -22.00 3.49 15.87
N SER A 466 -21.39 4.01 14.79
CA SER A 466 -20.57 3.23 13.87
C SER A 466 -19.44 2.52 14.61
N GLY A 467 -18.64 3.25 15.40
CA GLY A 467 -17.56 2.67 16.19
C GLY A 467 -18.04 1.60 17.16
N ARG A 468 -19.12 1.87 17.92
CA ARG A 468 -19.65 0.92 18.91
C ARG A 468 -20.27 -0.33 18.30
N HIS A 469 -20.92 -0.21 17.14
CA HIS A 469 -21.67 -1.29 16.49
C HIS A 469 -20.98 -1.84 15.23
N GLY A 470 -19.66 -1.76 15.18
CA GLY A 470 -18.85 -2.47 14.19
C GLY A 470 -19.03 -1.98 12.76
N GLY A 471 -19.14 -0.66 12.57
CA GLY A 471 -19.26 -0.01 11.26
C GLY A 471 -20.69 0.27 10.80
N TYR A 472 -21.66 0.31 11.72
CA TYR A 472 -23.06 0.61 11.38
C TYR A 472 -23.19 2.04 10.82
N SER A 473 -23.34 2.16 9.49
CA SER A 473 -23.33 3.45 8.80
C SER A 473 -24.59 4.25 9.07
N SER A 474 -24.51 5.58 8.98
CA SER A 474 -25.64 6.51 9.19
C SER A 474 -26.82 6.33 8.23
N THR A 475 -26.63 5.57 7.15
CA THR A 475 -27.68 5.22 6.17
C THR A 475 -28.16 3.78 6.29
N ALA A 476 -27.56 2.97 7.18
CA ALA A 476 -27.93 1.58 7.37
C ALA A 476 -29.35 1.47 7.93
N LYS A 477 -30.01 0.33 7.68
CA LYS A 477 -31.35 0.05 8.19
C LYS A 477 -31.30 -1.09 9.18
N HIS A 478 -32.11 -1.04 10.23
CA HIS A 478 -32.18 -2.07 11.25
C HIS A 478 -33.32 -3.04 10.93
N SER A 479 -33.05 -4.34 11.10
CA SER A 479 -34.03 -5.40 10.98
C SER A 479 -34.60 -5.78 12.35
N THR A 480 -35.91 -6.01 12.43
CA THR A 480 -36.61 -6.42 13.66
C THR A 480 -37.39 -7.70 13.37
N ASP A 481 -37.24 -8.71 14.22
CA ASP A 481 -37.98 -9.97 14.13
C ASP A 481 -38.14 -10.56 15.53
N LEU A 482 -39.36 -10.46 16.07
CA LEU A 482 -39.76 -10.99 17.36
C LEU A 482 -40.57 -12.29 17.26
N ASN A 483 -40.49 -13.02 16.13
CA ASN A 483 -41.16 -14.29 15.98
C ASN A 483 -40.31 -15.45 16.53
N ALA A 484 -40.61 -15.88 17.75
CA ALA A 484 -39.87 -16.96 18.40
C ALA A 484 -39.94 -18.32 17.67
N ALA A 485 -40.94 -18.54 16.80
CA ALA A 485 -41.02 -19.75 15.97
C ALA A 485 -39.87 -19.86 14.94
N ASN A 486 -39.17 -18.75 14.67
CA ASN A 486 -38.02 -18.73 13.76
C ASN A 486 -36.73 -19.26 14.42
N ILE A 487 -36.69 -19.43 15.75
CA ILE A 487 -35.54 -20.02 16.47
C ILE A 487 -35.46 -21.52 16.24
N ARG A 488 -34.24 -22.00 16.01
CA ARG A 488 -33.88 -23.42 15.83
C ARG A 488 -32.99 -23.87 16.99
N GLY A 489 -33.30 -25.04 17.57
CA GLY A 489 -32.58 -25.55 18.74
C GLY A 489 -32.81 -24.71 20.00
N GLY A 490 -31.86 -24.78 20.94
CA GLY A 490 -31.92 -24.02 22.19
C GLY A 490 -32.96 -24.51 23.20
N ASP A 491 -33.65 -25.63 22.94
CA ASP A 491 -34.58 -26.29 23.85
C ASP A 491 -33.93 -27.40 24.69
N ASN A 492 -32.67 -27.73 24.39
CA ASN A 492 -31.96 -28.87 24.97
C ASN A 492 -30.46 -28.61 25.27
N LEU A 493 -30.06 -27.34 25.49
CA LEU A 493 -28.65 -27.04 25.82
C LEU A 493 -28.24 -27.77 27.11
N ASP A 494 -27.04 -28.37 27.08
CA ASP A 494 -26.59 -29.35 28.07
C ASP A 494 -26.57 -28.76 29.51
N PRO A 495 -27.42 -29.27 30.43
CA PRO A 495 -27.57 -28.72 31.78
C PRO A 495 -26.32 -28.91 32.66
N LYS A 496 -25.35 -29.74 32.25
CA LYS A 496 -24.04 -29.82 32.90
C LYS A 496 -23.28 -28.49 32.77
N TYR A 497 -23.45 -27.79 31.64
CA TYR A 497 -22.70 -26.58 31.32
C TYR A 497 -23.55 -25.32 31.41
N VAL A 498 -24.83 -25.37 31.03
CA VAL A 498 -25.73 -24.20 31.04
C VAL A 498 -26.57 -24.16 32.31
N LEU A 499 -26.30 -23.18 33.18
CA LEU A 499 -26.94 -23.06 34.50
C LEU A 499 -28.27 -22.28 34.46
N SER A 500 -28.36 -21.28 33.58
CA SER A 500 -29.56 -20.45 33.41
C SER A 500 -29.52 -19.72 32.08
N SER A 501 -30.69 -19.41 31.54
CA SER A 501 -30.88 -18.68 30.29
C SER A 501 -31.65 -17.39 30.54
N ARG A 502 -31.26 -16.30 29.88
CA ARG A 502 -31.85 -14.97 30.10
C ARG A 502 -31.82 -14.12 28.83
N VAL A 503 -32.96 -13.49 28.53
CA VAL A 503 -33.10 -12.51 27.46
C VAL A 503 -33.66 -11.22 28.05
N ARG A 504 -33.07 -10.07 27.71
CA ARG A 504 -33.60 -8.75 28.10
C ARG A 504 -33.56 -7.75 26.97
N THR A 505 -34.41 -6.73 27.01
CA THR A 505 -34.29 -5.53 26.16
C THR A 505 -34.74 -4.27 26.88
N GLY A 506 -34.37 -3.10 26.34
CA GLY A 506 -34.93 -1.80 26.74
C GLY A 506 -36.02 -1.34 25.76
N ARG A 507 -36.97 -0.53 26.23
CA ARG A 507 -37.92 0.22 25.40
C ARG A 507 -38.12 1.63 25.96
N SER A 508 -38.28 2.60 25.06
CA SER A 508 -38.56 4.01 25.39
C SER A 508 -39.87 4.45 24.74
N ILE A 509 -40.59 5.35 25.39
CA ILE A 509 -41.93 5.81 24.98
C ILE A 509 -41.76 7.11 24.21
N ARG A 510 -42.25 7.15 22.97
CA ARG A 510 -42.21 8.32 22.08
C ARG A 510 -42.87 9.52 22.74
N THR A 511 -42.36 10.71 22.46
CA THR A 511 -42.76 12.04 22.99
C THR A 511 -42.39 12.36 24.44
N LEU A 512 -41.83 11.41 25.20
CA LEU A 512 -41.32 11.66 26.55
C LEU A 512 -39.79 11.68 26.54
N ALA A 513 -39.16 12.66 27.18
CA ALA A 513 -37.70 12.70 27.26
C ALA A 513 -37.13 11.46 27.97
N LEU A 514 -35.94 11.03 27.54
CA LEU A 514 -35.22 9.88 28.09
C LEU A 514 -34.72 10.19 29.52
N PRO A 515 -34.36 9.17 30.33
CA PRO A 515 -33.95 9.35 31.73
C PRO A 515 -32.92 10.46 32.03
N PRO A 516 -31.91 10.74 31.19
CA PRO A 516 -30.97 11.86 31.39
C PRO A 516 -31.64 13.22 31.47
N TRP A 517 -32.75 13.42 30.74
CA TRP A 517 -33.37 14.73 30.54
C TRP A 517 -34.82 14.83 31.02
N CYS A 518 -35.51 13.72 31.25
CA CYS A 518 -36.90 13.71 31.72
C CYS A 518 -37.14 14.59 32.95
N SER A 519 -38.28 15.26 32.98
CA SER A 519 -38.83 15.91 34.17
C SER A 519 -39.46 14.88 35.13
N ARG A 520 -39.72 15.28 36.39
CA ARG A 520 -40.49 14.45 37.35
C ARG A 520 -41.86 14.06 36.79
N GLY A 521 -42.51 14.99 36.08
CA GLY A 521 -43.82 14.77 35.47
C GLY A 521 -43.79 13.72 34.37
N GLU A 522 -42.83 13.83 33.44
CA GLU A 522 -42.64 12.84 32.38
C GLU A 522 -42.28 11.46 32.95
N ARG A 523 -41.41 11.41 33.96
CA ARG A 523 -41.02 10.14 34.59
C ARG A 523 -42.21 9.42 35.24
N ARG A 524 -43.05 10.13 35.99
CA ARG A 524 -44.30 9.59 36.55
C ARG A 524 -45.28 9.19 35.46
N LYS A 525 -45.31 9.92 34.34
CA LYS A 525 -46.13 9.56 33.18
C LYS A 525 -45.65 8.25 32.55
N VAL A 526 -44.33 8.03 32.42
CA VAL A 526 -43.76 6.74 32.00
C VAL A 526 -44.21 5.62 32.94
N GLU A 527 -44.05 5.79 34.25
CA GLU A 527 -44.47 4.78 35.24
C GLU A 527 -45.95 4.44 35.09
N THR A 528 -46.81 5.46 34.94
CA THR A 528 -48.26 5.26 34.75
C THR A 528 -48.56 4.44 33.49
N ILE A 529 -47.95 4.79 32.35
CA ILE A 529 -48.18 4.08 31.08
C ILE A 529 -47.72 2.63 31.18
N VAL A 530 -46.53 2.40 31.74
CA VAL A 530 -45.94 1.06 31.84
C VAL A 530 -46.73 0.19 32.82
N THR A 531 -47.07 0.71 34.00
CA THR A 531 -47.82 -0.07 35.01
C THR A 531 -49.25 -0.39 34.56
N GLN A 532 -49.91 0.51 33.81
CA GLN A 532 -51.20 0.21 33.17
C GLN A 532 -51.07 -0.92 32.15
N ALA A 533 -50.02 -0.93 31.34
CA ALA A 533 -49.76 -2.01 30.39
C ALA A 533 -49.40 -3.33 31.06
N LEU A 534 -48.71 -3.31 32.20
CA LEU A 534 -48.36 -4.53 32.94
C LEU A 534 -49.54 -5.09 33.73
N ALA A 535 -50.50 -4.24 34.14
CA ALA A 535 -51.71 -4.67 34.84
C ALA A 535 -52.70 -5.42 33.93
N SER A 536 -52.59 -5.28 32.60
CA SER A 536 -53.43 -6.03 31.65
C SER A 536 -52.90 -7.44 31.35
N LEU A 537 -51.68 -7.77 31.79
CA LEU A 537 -51.09 -9.09 31.56
C LEU A 537 -51.79 -10.16 32.39
N ASP A 538 -52.12 -11.28 31.75
CA ASP A 538 -52.84 -12.41 32.31
C ASP A 538 -52.12 -13.75 32.11
N GLY A 539 -52.73 -14.83 32.58
CA GLY A 539 -52.19 -16.19 32.44
C GLY A 539 -50.77 -16.32 33.02
N PRO A 540 -49.82 -16.96 32.31
CA PRO A 540 -48.42 -17.10 32.75
C PRO A 540 -47.67 -15.77 32.92
N LEU A 541 -48.19 -14.67 32.38
CA LEU A 541 -47.61 -13.33 32.50
C LEU A 541 -48.30 -12.48 33.57
N LYS A 542 -49.26 -13.02 34.31
CA LYS A 542 -49.88 -12.30 35.43
C LYS A 542 -48.83 -11.98 36.50
N GLY A 543 -48.83 -10.76 37.03
CA GLY A 543 -47.81 -10.31 37.98
C GLY A 543 -48.20 -9.10 38.82
N SER A 544 -47.24 -8.61 39.59
CA SER A 544 -47.41 -7.48 40.52
C SER A 544 -46.31 -6.43 40.34
N TYR A 545 -46.68 -5.15 40.44
CA TYR A 545 -45.75 -4.01 40.44
C TYR A 545 -45.39 -3.59 41.86
N TYR A 546 -44.11 -3.35 42.09
CA TYR A 546 -43.52 -2.95 43.36
C TYR A 546 -42.79 -1.61 43.15
N PRO A 547 -43.42 -0.47 43.50
CA PRO A 547 -42.73 0.81 43.45
C PRO A 547 -41.58 0.83 44.46
N LEU A 548 -40.44 1.40 44.07
CA LEU A 548 -39.31 1.60 44.99
C LEU A 548 -39.66 2.64 46.07
N THR A 549 -40.54 3.60 45.74
CA THR A 549 -41.03 4.57 46.72
C THR A 549 -41.91 3.87 47.74
N GLY A 550 -41.48 3.88 49.01
CA GLY A 550 -42.23 3.25 50.11
C GLY A 550 -42.11 1.73 50.17
N MET A 551 -41.19 1.11 49.43
CA MET A 551 -40.89 -0.33 49.53
C MET A 551 -40.40 -0.68 50.94
N SER A 552 -40.93 -1.77 51.53
CA SER A 552 -40.45 -2.27 52.83
C SER A 552 -39.11 -2.99 52.69
N GLU A 553 -38.29 -2.95 53.75
CA GLU A 553 -37.00 -3.67 53.81
C GLU A 553 -37.17 -5.17 53.51
N GLU A 554 -38.23 -5.81 54.04
CA GLU A 554 -38.53 -7.23 53.75
C GLU A 554 -38.76 -7.49 52.26
N THR A 555 -39.53 -6.62 51.59
CA THR A 555 -39.78 -6.74 50.14
C THR A 555 -38.49 -6.50 49.36
N GLN A 556 -37.71 -5.51 49.80
CA GLN A 556 -36.43 -5.16 49.20
C GLN A 556 -35.45 -6.33 49.29
N ASP A 557 -35.25 -6.91 50.48
CA ASP A 557 -34.38 -8.06 50.72
C ASP A 557 -34.80 -9.28 49.90
N LYS A 558 -36.11 -9.50 49.76
CA LYS A 558 -36.64 -10.59 48.92
C LYS A 558 -36.30 -10.36 47.45
N LEU A 559 -36.51 -9.15 46.93
CA LEU A 559 -36.15 -8.81 45.55
C LEU A 559 -34.63 -8.85 45.30
N ILE A 560 -33.81 -8.53 46.32
CA ILE A 560 -32.35 -8.71 46.26
C ILE A 560 -32.00 -10.19 46.19
N ALA A 561 -32.58 -11.01 47.06
CA ALA A 561 -32.34 -12.45 47.12
C ALA A 561 -32.79 -13.18 45.83
N ASP A 562 -33.86 -12.69 45.19
CA ASP A 562 -34.32 -13.19 43.89
C ASP A 562 -33.48 -12.67 42.71
N HIS A 563 -32.53 -11.75 42.95
CA HIS A 563 -31.74 -11.02 41.93
C HIS A 563 -32.58 -10.14 40.99
N PHE A 564 -33.68 -9.59 41.49
CA PHE A 564 -34.65 -8.77 40.74
C PHE A 564 -34.51 -7.28 40.99
N LEU A 565 -34.01 -6.89 42.16
CA LEU A 565 -33.83 -5.47 42.52
C LEU A 565 -32.69 -4.84 41.71
N PHE A 566 -32.95 -3.65 41.16
CA PHE A 566 -31.88 -2.76 40.67
C PHE A 566 -31.61 -1.68 41.72
N ASP A 567 -30.33 -1.37 41.91
CA ASP A 567 -29.88 -0.42 42.92
C ASP A 567 -30.01 1.03 42.46
N LYS A 568 -29.95 1.94 43.44
CA LYS A 568 -29.75 3.36 43.16
C LYS A 568 -28.52 3.53 42.26
N PRO A 569 -28.59 4.28 41.15
CA PRO A 569 -27.42 4.57 40.35
C PRO A 569 -26.33 5.24 41.18
N VAL A 570 -25.28 4.48 41.51
CA VAL A 570 -24.06 4.96 42.20
C VAL A 570 -22.88 5.03 41.24
N SER A 571 -23.00 4.41 40.06
CA SER A 571 -21.97 4.47 39.03
C SER A 571 -21.77 5.92 38.58
N PRO A 572 -20.51 6.40 38.55
CA PRO A 572 -20.16 7.69 37.97
C PRO A 572 -20.73 7.90 36.56
N LEU A 573 -20.83 6.83 35.76
CA LEU A 573 -21.40 6.89 34.41
C LEU A 573 -22.88 7.31 34.40
N LEU A 574 -23.69 6.72 35.29
CA LEU A 574 -25.14 6.97 35.37
C LEU A 574 -25.47 8.25 36.14
N THR A 575 -24.63 8.63 37.10
CA THR A 575 -24.80 9.86 37.88
C THR A 575 -24.44 11.09 37.06
N SER A 576 -23.34 11.04 36.30
CA SER A 576 -22.89 12.14 35.42
C SER A 576 -23.80 12.34 34.20
N SER A 577 -24.56 11.32 33.81
CA SER A 577 -25.61 11.44 32.78
C SER A 577 -26.95 11.94 33.32
N GLY A 578 -27.08 12.23 34.62
CA GLY A 578 -28.31 12.75 35.21
C GLY A 578 -29.41 11.70 35.44
N MET A 579 -29.13 10.40 35.32
CA MET A 579 -30.13 9.33 35.53
C MET A 579 -30.49 9.12 37.00
N ALA A 580 -29.62 9.53 37.93
CA ALA A 580 -29.86 9.45 39.38
C ALA A 580 -30.84 10.51 39.93
N ARG A 581 -31.32 11.44 39.08
CA ARG A 581 -32.19 12.55 39.50
C ARG A 581 -33.50 12.02 40.11
N ASP A 582 -33.91 12.69 41.20
CA ASP A 582 -35.12 12.44 41.99
C ASP A 582 -35.33 10.98 42.43
N TRP A 583 -34.26 10.22 42.66
CA TRP A 583 -34.38 8.85 43.14
C TRP A 583 -35.08 8.76 44.52
N PRO A 584 -36.01 7.80 44.76
CA PRO A 584 -36.49 6.74 43.86
C PRO A 584 -37.83 7.06 43.15
N ASP A 585 -38.19 8.35 42.99
CA ASP A 585 -39.48 8.79 42.42
C ASP A 585 -39.76 8.13 41.07
N ALA A 586 -40.94 7.50 40.97
CA ALA A 586 -41.46 6.81 39.78
C ALA A 586 -40.58 5.69 39.23
N ARG A 587 -39.82 5.00 40.09
CA ARG A 587 -39.08 3.77 39.76
C ARG A 587 -39.72 2.59 40.46
N GLY A 588 -39.65 1.43 39.82
CA GLY A 588 -40.18 0.20 40.39
C GLY A 588 -39.90 -1.02 39.55
N ILE A 589 -40.31 -2.16 40.08
CA ILE A 589 -40.10 -3.47 39.49
C ILE A 589 -41.44 -4.16 39.38
N TRP A 590 -41.70 -4.75 38.23
CA TRP A 590 -42.78 -5.70 38.06
C TRP A 590 -42.19 -7.08 37.78
N HIS A 591 -42.82 -8.13 38.30
CA HIS A 591 -42.53 -9.49 37.86
C HIS A 591 -43.80 -10.33 37.87
N ASN A 592 -43.84 -11.36 37.03
CA ASN A 592 -44.93 -12.33 37.02
C ASN A 592 -44.89 -13.26 38.25
N ASP A 593 -46.01 -13.95 38.50
CA ASP A 593 -46.16 -14.83 39.67
C ASP A 593 -45.11 -15.97 39.68
N GLU A 594 -44.72 -16.45 38.49
CA GLU A 594 -43.69 -17.50 38.32
C GLU A 594 -42.25 -16.98 38.41
N LYS A 595 -42.04 -15.67 38.54
CA LYS A 595 -40.72 -15.04 38.67
C LYS A 595 -39.76 -15.35 37.50
N ASN A 596 -40.31 -15.52 36.30
CA ASN A 596 -39.56 -15.86 35.07
C ASN A 596 -39.75 -14.82 33.95
N PHE A 597 -40.52 -13.75 34.21
CA PHE A 597 -40.69 -12.56 33.38
C PHE A 597 -40.78 -11.30 34.24
N LEU A 598 -39.96 -10.28 33.94
CA LEU A 598 -39.76 -9.09 34.78
C LEU A 598 -39.66 -7.80 33.96
N VAL A 599 -40.08 -6.68 34.54
CA VAL A 599 -39.92 -5.35 33.94
C VAL A 599 -39.41 -4.36 34.99
N TRP A 600 -38.26 -3.75 34.73
CA TRP A 600 -37.79 -2.58 35.50
C TRP A 600 -38.32 -1.31 34.86
N VAL A 601 -38.76 -0.35 35.67
CA VAL A 601 -39.36 0.91 35.23
C VAL A 601 -38.46 2.08 35.63
N ASN A 602 -38.13 2.94 34.66
CA ASN A 602 -37.35 4.18 34.82
C ASN A 602 -35.93 4.02 35.42
N GLU A 603 -35.22 2.95 35.06
CA GLU A 603 -33.82 2.74 35.44
C GLU A 603 -32.88 3.49 34.47
N GLU A 604 -32.19 2.79 33.55
CA GLU A 604 -31.34 3.40 32.50
C GLU A 604 -32.17 3.83 31.28
N ASP A 605 -33.28 3.13 31.05
CA ASP A 605 -34.27 3.37 29.99
C ASP A 605 -35.67 3.45 30.63
N HIS A 606 -36.72 3.83 29.88
CA HIS A 606 -38.08 3.88 30.43
C HIS A 606 -38.56 2.54 30.95
N MET A 607 -38.23 1.46 30.25
CA MET A 607 -38.44 0.10 30.75
C MET A 607 -37.36 -0.87 30.28
N ARG A 608 -37.07 -1.87 31.12
CA ARG A 608 -36.21 -2.99 30.79
C ARG A 608 -36.96 -4.29 31.02
N ILE A 609 -37.32 -4.96 29.93
CA ILE A 609 -38.12 -6.19 29.90
C ILE A 609 -37.18 -7.39 29.89
N ILE A 610 -37.43 -8.38 30.73
CA ILE A 610 -36.53 -9.50 31.02
C ILE A 610 -37.35 -10.80 31.06
N SER A 611 -36.89 -11.83 30.38
CA SER A 611 -37.34 -13.22 30.55
C SER A 611 -36.15 -14.07 30.96
N MET A 612 -36.33 -14.96 31.93
CA MET A 612 -35.25 -15.84 32.40
C MET A 612 -35.78 -17.11 33.06
N GLU A 613 -34.98 -18.17 33.03
CA GLU A 613 -35.22 -19.39 33.82
C GLU A 613 -33.92 -20.16 34.08
N LYS A 614 -33.98 -21.15 34.98
CA LYS A 614 -32.86 -22.08 35.22
C LYS A 614 -32.74 -23.08 34.07
N GLY A 615 -31.51 -23.50 33.78
CA GLY A 615 -31.20 -24.42 32.69
C GLY A 615 -31.07 -23.75 31.32
N GLY A 616 -30.97 -24.59 30.31
CA GLY A 616 -30.57 -24.23 28.95
C GLY A 616 -31.69 -24.05 27.92
N ASN A 617 -32.96 -23.98 28.33
CA ASN A 617 -34.08 -23.82 27.41
C ASN A 617 -34.26 -22.35 26.99
N MET A 618 -33.28 -21.84 26.24
CA MET A 618 -33.27 -20.48 25.74
C MET A 618 -34.44 -20.21 24.78
N LYS A 619 -34.95 -21.26 24.10
CA LYS A 619 -36.13 -21.16 23.24
C LYS A 619 -37.38 -20.76 24.02
N ALA A 620 -37.70 -21.48 25.11
CA ALA A 620 -38.86 -21.14 25.96
C ALA A 620 -38.72 -19.75 26.60
N VAL A 621 -37.51 -19.38 27.02
CA VAL A 621 -37.22 -18.03 27.52
C VAL A 621 -37.53 -16.97 26.47
N PHE A 622 -37.13 -17.18 25.21
CA PHE A 622 -37.36 -16.24 24.13
C PHE A 622 -38.82 -16.21 23.67
N GLU A 623 -39.51 -17.34 23.63
CA GLU A 623 -40.96 -17.42 23.37
C GLU A 623 -41.75 -16.58 24.38
N ARG A 624 -41.48 -16.76 25.68
CA ARG A 624 -42.09 -15.95 26.75
C ARG A 624 -41.73 -14.46 26.65
N PHE A 625 -40.49 -14.16 26.27
CA PHE A 625 -40.03 -12.79 26.05
C PHE A 625 -40.80 -12.10 24.92
N CYS A 626 -40.95 -12.76 23.78
CA CYS A 626 -41.67 -12.22 22.63
C CYS A 626 -43.16 -12.04 22.91
N ASP A 627 -43.83 -13.02 23.53
CA ASP A 627 -45.25 -12.91 23.91
C ASP A 627 -45.47 -11.75 24.89
N GLY A 628 -44.65 -11.67 25.94
CA GLY A 628 -44.76 -10.60 26.93
C GLY A 628 -44.48 -9.21 26.35
N LEU A 629 -43.45 -9.06 25.53
CA LEU A 629 -43.13 -7.79 24.89
C LEU A 629 -44.24 -7.34 23.95
N LYS A 630 -44.78 -8.26 23.13
CA LYS A 630 -45.88 -7.97 22.21
C LYS A 630 -47.13 -7.49 22.95
N LYS A 631 -47.54 -8.18 24.02
CA LYS A 631 -48.72 -7.79 24.83
C LYS A 631 -48.55 -6.43 25.51
N VAL A 632 -47.35 -6.16 26.04
CA VAL A 632 -47.02 -4.84 26.62
C VAL A 632 -47.11 -3.76 25.55
N GLU A 633 -46.52 -4.00 24.36
CA GLU A 633 -46.54 -3.05 23.25
C GLU A 633 -47.97 -2.77 22.74
N GLU A 634 -48.76 -3.81 22.48
CA GLU A 634 -50.16 -3.69 22.06
C GLU A 634 -51.00 -2.91 23.08
N THR A 635 -50.73 -3.10 24.38
CA THR A 635 -51.44 -2.34 25.43
C THR A 635 -50.99 -0.87 25.46
N ILE A 636 -49.71 -0.58 25.29
CA ILE A 636 -49.22 0.81 25.20
C ILE A 636 -49.80 1.51 23.97
N GLN A 637 -49.86 0.82 22.83
CA GLN A 637 -50.45 1.30 21.58
C GLN A 637 -51.94 1.58 21.69
N SER A 638 -52.72 0.66 22.28
CA SER A 638 -54.17 0.86 22.49
C SER A 638 -54.49 2.02 23.43
N ASN A 639 -53.55 2.41 24.29
CA ASN A 639 -53.64 3.61 25.16
C ASN A 639 -53.11 4.89 24.51
N GLY A 640 -52.85 4.90 23.20
CA GLY A 640 -52.46 6.09 22.44
C GLY A 640 -50.98 6.49 22.57
N HIS A 641 -50.13 5.56 23.00
CA HIS A 641 -48.69 5.76 23.13
C HIS A 641 -47.94 4.80 22.18
N SER A 642 -46.68 5.08 21.85
CA SER A 642 -45.87 4.18 21.02
C SER A 642 -44.43 4.15 21.52
N PHE A 643 -43.67 3.14 21.11
CA PHE A 643 -42.23 3.15 21.36
C PHE A 643 -41.49 4.14 20.44
N MET A 644 -40.35 4.63 20.92
CA MET A 644 -39.37 5.32 20.09
C MET A 644 -38.72 4.28 19.17
N TRP A 645 -39.02 4.36 17.88
CA TRP A 645 -38.50 3.46 16.87
C TRP A 645 -38.36 4.18 15.54
N ASN A 646 -37.24 3.96 14.83
CA ASN A 646 -37.10 4.36 13.45
C ASN A 646 -36.34 3.30 12.64
N GLN A 647 -36.43 3.38 11.31
CA GLN A 647 -35.85 2.36 10.42
C GLN A 647 -34.32 2.29 10.49
N HIS A 648 -33.64 3.36 10.89
CA HIS A 648 -32.18 3.40 10.99
C HIS A 648 -31.68 2.84 12.33
N LEU A 649 -32.22 3.32 13.45
CA LEU A 649 -31.71 2.99 14.79
C LEU A 649 -32.46 1.83 15.47
N GLY A 650 -33.51 1.30 14.85
CA GLY A 650 -34.42 0.38 15.52
C GLY A 650 -35.09 1.06 16.72
N PHE A 651 -35.19 0.35 17.84
CA PHE A 651 -35.66 0.93 19.09
C PHE A 651 -34.63 1.90 19.67
N VAL A 652 -35.07 3.14 19.91
CA VAL A 652 -34.22 4.21 20.42
C VAL A 652 -34.16 4.16 21.94
N LEU A 653 -32.94 4.06 22.47
CA LEU A 653 -32.64 3.94 23.90
C LEU A 653 -31.62 4.99 24.32
N THR A 654 -31.44 5.13 25.64
CA THR A 654 -30.63 6.20 26.21
C THR A 654 -29.16 6.13 25.83
N CYS A 655 -28.58 4.94 25.96
CA CYS A 655 -27.19 4.71 25.60
C CYS A 655 -27.11 4.24 24.14
N PRO A 656 -26.24 4.84 23.30
CA PRO A 656 -26.02 4.37 21.93
C PRO A 656 -25.71 2.88 21.81
N SER A 657 -25.11 2.25 22.84
CA SER A 657 -24.83 0.80 22.81
C SER A 657 -26.07 -0.09 22.84
N ASN A 658 -27.22 0.45 23.24
CA ASN A 658 -28.46 -0.32 23.39
C ASN A 658 -29.43 -0.10 22.21
N LEU A 659 -29.06 0.68 21.19
CA LEU A 659 -29.88 0.85 19.98
C LEU A 659 -30.12 -0.47 19.24
N GLY A 660 -31.09 -0.45 18.33
CA GLY A 660 -31.47 -1.59 17.49
C GLY A 660 -32.52 -2.45 18.20
N THR A 661 -32.16 -3.69 18.50
CA THR A 661 -33.03 -4.60 19.24
C THR A 661 -33.13 -4.22 20.72
N GLY A 662 -32.08 -3.57 21.25
CA GLY A 662 -31.80 -3.45 22.68
C GLY A 662 -31.54 -4.78 23.39
N LEU A 663 -31.48 -5.88 22.64
CA LEU A 663 -31.57 -7.24 23.17
C LEU A 663 -30.23 -7.74 23.68
N ARG A 664 -30.16 -8.13 24.95
CA ARG A 664 -29.09 -8.96 25.51
C ARG A 664 -29.64 -10.34 25.85
N GLY A 665 -29.41 -11.29 24.96
CA GLY A 665 -29.67 -12.72 25.16
C GLY A 665 -28.38 -13.42 25.57
N GLY A 666 -28.44 -14.25 26.60
CA GLY A 666 -27.27 -14.96 27.11
C GLY A 666 -27.60 -16.09 28.07
N VAL A 667 -26.55 -16.82 28.42
CA VAL A 667 -26.59 -17.94 29.35
C VAL A 667 -25.46 -17.85 30.37
N HIS A 668 -25.67 -18.39 31.56
CA HIS A 668 -24.57 -18.72 32.46
C HIS A 668 -23.96 -20.06 32.04
N LEU A 669 -22.79 -20.00 31.44
CA LEU A 669 -22.07 -21.13 30.86
C LEU A 669 -20.83 -21.48 31.67
N LYS A 670 -20.74 -22.73 32.13
CA LYS A 670 -19.59 -23.28 32.86
C LYS A 670 -18.63 -23.98 31.92
N ILE A 671 -17.48 -23.38 31.63
CA ILE A 671 -16.48 -23.89 30.68
C ILE A 671 -15.05 -23.71 31.23
N PRO A 672 -14.68 -24.44 32.30
CA PRO A 672 -13.44 -24.22 33.06
C PRO A 672 -12.14 -24.51 32.30
N LEU A 673 -12.16 -25.33 31.25
CA LEU A 673 -10.98 -25.63 30.43
C LEU A 673 -10.86 -24.65 29.26
N LEU A 674 -11.93 -24.46 28.50
CA LEU A 674 -11.97 -23.56 27.34
C LEU A 674 -11.71 -22.12 27.75
N SER A 675 -12.23 -21.68 28.90
CA SER A 675 -11.99 -20.32 29.40
C SER A 675 -10.52 -20.02 29.72
N LYS A 676 -9.70 -21.05 29.97
CA LYS A 676 -8.25 -20.94 30.18
C LYS A 676 -7.46 -21.12 28.87
N HIS A 677 -8.11 -21.49 27.78
CA HIS A 677 -7.46 -21.70 26.50
C HIS A 677 -7.00 -20.36 25.91
N LYS A 678 -5.75 -20.32 25.41
CA LYS A 678 -5.10 -19.09 24.89
C LYS A 678 -5.87 -18.37 23.77
N LYS A 679 -6.76 -19.08 23.06
CA LYS A 679 -7.58 -18.54 21.95
C LYS A 679 -9.04 -18.24 22.36
N PHE A 680 -9.39 -18.29 23.64
CA PHE A 680 -10.78 -18.13 24.08
C PHE A 680 -11.39 -16.79 23.67
N GLU A 681 -10.65 -15.68 23.84
CA GLU A 681 -11.12 -14.36 23.39
C GLU A 681 -11.36 -14.33 21.88
N THR A 682 -10.43 -14.89 21.09
CA THR A 682 -10.56 -14.98 19.63
C THR A 682 -11.76 -15.83 19.21
N ILE A 683 -12.07 -16.90 19.95
CA ILE A 683 -13.24 -17.74 19.69
C ILE A 683 -14.53 -16.93 19.93
N LEU A 684 -14.63 -16.22 21.06
CA LEU A 684 -15.79 -15.37 21.37
C LEU A 684 -15.97 -14.26 20.35
N GLU A 685 -14.89 -13.58 19.97
CA GLU A 685 -14.89 -12.52 18.95
C GLU A 685 -15.43 -13.04 17.62
N ARG A 686 -14.94 -14.19 17.14
CA ARG A 686 -15.37 -14.79 15.87
C ARG A 686 -16.81 -15.33 15.90
N LEU A 687 -17.28 -15.73 17.08
CA LEU A 687 -18.67 -16.12 17.32
C LEU A 687 -19.60 -14.92 17.55
N ARG A 688 -19.09 -13.68 17.58
CA ARG A 688 -19.86 -12.46 17.90
C ARG A 688 -20.52 -12.54 19.28
N LEU A 689 -19.82 -13.18 20.22
CA LEU A 689 -20.22 -13.32 21.62
C LEU A 689 -19.31 -12.50 22.53
N GLN A 690 -19.82 -12.15 23.69
CA GLN A 690 -19.09 -11.49 24.78
C GLN A 690 -19.26 -12.27 26.08
N LYS A 691 -18.28 -12.16 26.97
CA LYS A 691 -18.31 -12.76 28.30
C LYS A 691 -18.35 -11.70 29.41
N ARG A 692 -19.01 -12.02 30.52
CA ARG A 692 -18.91 -11.29 31.81
C ARG A 692 -18.84 -12.27 32.97
N GLY A 693 -18.43 -11.80 34.15
CA GLY A 693 -18.65 -12.57 35.37
C GLY A 693 -20.15 -12.67 35.71
N THR A 694 -20.48 -13.56 36.63
CA THR A 694 -21.86 -13.91 36.97
C THR A 694 -22.64 -12.81 37.71
N GLY A 695 -21.98 -11.73 38.15
CA GLY A 695 -22.61 -10.60 38.83
C GLY A 695 -22.69 -9.31 37.99
N GLY A 696 -22.36 -9.33 36.69
CA GLY A 696 -22.48 -8.16 35.81
C GLY A 696 -21.17 -7.62 35.23
N VAL A 697 -21.19 -6.36 34.76
CA VAL A 697 -20.18 -5.71 33.89
C VAL A 697 -18.75 -5.74 34.45
N ASP A 698 -18.57 -5.82 35.77
CA ASP A 698 -17.24 -5.70 36.41
C ASP A 698 -16.95 -6.82 37.42
N THR A 699 -17.64 -7.97 37.31
CA THR A 699 -17.44 -9.09 38.24
C THR A 699 -16.48 -10.13 37.66
N ALA A 700 -15.56 -10.64 38.48
CA ALA A 700 -14.64 -11.71 38.09
C ALA A 700 -15.35 -13.07 38.16
N SER A 701 -15.05 -13.97 37.22
CA SER A 701 -15.47 -15.37 37.30
C SER A 701 -14.62 -16.11 38.34
N THR A 702 -15.26 -16.91 39.19
CA THR A 702 -14.59 -17.63 40.30
C THR A 702 -14.32 -19.11 40.02
N ASP A 703 -15.00 -19.74 39.06
CA ASP A 703 -14.88 -21.19 38.80
C ASP A 703 -14.94 -21.61 37.32
N GLY A 704 -14.76 -20.66 36.39
CA GLY A 704 -14.89 -20.91 34.94
C GLY A 704 -16.31 -20.76 34.41
N THR A 705 -17.24 -20.23 35.23
CA THR A 705 -18.60 -19.85 34.82
C THR A 705 -18.62 -18.39 34.31
N PHE A 706 -19.19 -18.17 33.13
CA PHE A 706 -19.32 -16.85 32.51
C PHE A 706 -20.76 -16.59 32.05
N ASP A 707 -21.20 -15.34 32.12
CA ASP A 707 -22.36 -14.83 31.37
C ASP A 707 -21.93 -14.63 29.92
N ILE A 708 -22.29 -15.59 29.05
CA ILE A 708 -22.03 -15.56 27.62
C ILE A 708 -23.27 -15.01 26.91
N SER A 709 -23.11 -13.93 26.16
CA SER A 709 -24.22 -13.22 25.51
C SER A 709 -23.84 -12.70 24.14
N ASN A 710 -24.84 -12.35 23.32
CA ASN A 710 -24.62 -11.70 22.03
C ASN A 710 -23.83 -10.39 22.21
N SER A 711 -22.91 -10.09 21.29
CA SER A 711 -22.20 -8.80 21.23
C SER A 711 -22.99 -7.73 20.46
N ASP A 712 -23.67 -8.14 19.40
CA ASP A 712 -24.40 -7.26 18.47
C ASP A 712 -25.76 -6.85 19.02
N ARG A 713 -26.20 -5.62 18.76
CA ARG A 713 -27.51 -5.07 19.14
C ARG A 713 -28.21 -4.40 17.96
N LEU A 714 -27.43 -3.78 17.08
CA LEU A 714 -27.87 -3.02 15.92
C LEU A 714 -27.43 -3.76 14.65
N GLY A 715 -28.21 -3.62 13.57
CA GLY A 715 -27.97 -4.29 12.27
C GLY A 715 -28.46 -5.74 12.11
N SER A 716 -28.95 -6.40 13.15
CA SER A 716 -29.55 -7.76 13.09
C SER A 716 -30.78 -7.87 13.98
N SER A 717 -31.68 -8.79 13.66
CA SER A 717 -32.95 -8.96 14.37
C SER A 717 -32.80 -9.68 15.73
N GLU A 718 -33.84 -9.62 16.56
CA GLU A 718 -33.88 -10.32 17.85
C GLU A 718 -33.70 -11.84 17.68
N VAL A 719 -34.38 -12.44 16.70
CA VAL A 719 -34.24 -13.86 16.34
C VAL A 719 -32.80 -14.17 15.95
N GLU A 720 -32.17 -13.38 15.08
CA GLU A 720 -30.79 -13.61 14.64
C GLU A 720 -29.81 -13.53 15.81
N GLN A 721 -29.99 -12.55 16.70
CA GLN A 721 -29.13 -12.35 17.85
C GLN A 721 -29.26 -13.49 18.88
N VAL A 722 -30.47 -14.00 19.12
CA VAL A 722 -30.69 -15.15 20.01
C VAL A 722 -30.19 -16.45 19.38
N GLN A 723 -30.42 -16.64 18.07
CA GLN A 723 -29.89 -17.80 17.35
C GLN A 723 -28.35 -17.85 17.40
N CYS A 724 -27.70 -16.71 17.23
CA CYS A 724 -26.24 -16.58 17.35
C CYS A 724 -25.72 -17.05 18.71
N VAL A 725 -26.48 -16.80 19.79
CA VAL A 725 -26.12 -17.25 21.14
C VAL A 725 -26.31 -18.75 21.27
N ILE A 726 -27.43 -19.29 20.78
CA ILE A 726 -27.71 -20.74 20.81
C ILE A 726 -26.58 -21.49 20.09
N ASP A 727 -26.32 -21.17 18.83
CA ASP A 727 -25.32 -21.84 18.00
C ASP A 727 -23.91 -21.73 18.61
N GLY A 728 -23.56 -20.53 19.09
CA GLY A 728 -22.26 -20.29 19.69
C GLY A 728 -22.07 -21.03 21.02
N VAL A 729 -23.11 -21.10 21.86
CA VAL A 729 -23.07 -21.83 23.13
C VAL A 729 -22.95 -23.33 22.88
N GLU A 730 -23.68 -23.89 21.92
CA GLU A 730 -23.56 -25.31 21.54
C GLU A 730 -22.11 -25.62 21.14
N MET A 731 -21.51 -24.77 20.30
CA MET A 731 -20.12 -24.92 19.89
C MET A 731 -19.12 -24.84 21.04
N LEU A 732 -19.31 -23.89 21.96
CA LEU A 732 -18.45 -23.76 23.16
C LEU A 732 -18.56 -24.99 24.07
N ILE A 733 -19.75 -25.57 24.19
CA ILE A 733 -19.97 -26.82 24.95
C ILE A 733 -19.23 -27.99 24.28
N GLU A 734 -19.29 -28.11 22.95
CA GLU A 734 -18.55 -29.16 22.24
C GLU A 734 -17.03 -29.01 22.40
N MET A 735 -16.52 -27.78 22.33
CA MET A 735 -15.10 -27.49 22.56
C MET A 735 -14.69 -27.87 23.99
N GLU A 736 -15.49 -27.51 25.00
CA GLU A 736 -15.24 -27.91 26.39
C GLU A 736 -15.22 -29.42 26.54
N LYS A 737 -16.19 -30.14 25.96
CA LYS A 737 -16.24 -31.62 25.97
C LYS A 737 -14.99 -32.24 25.35
N LYS A 738 -14.45 -31.68 24.26
CA LYS A 738 -13.19 -32.15 23.67
C LYS A 738 -11.98 -31.89 24.55
N LEU A 739 -11.92 -30.73 25.19
CA LEU A 739 -10.84 -30.40 26.13
C LEU A 739 -10.90 -31.31 27.37
N GLU A 740 -12.09 -31.62 27.89
CA GLU A 740 -12.28 -32.61 28.96
C GLU A 740 -11.75 -34.00 28.54
N ALA A 741 -11.91 -34.36 27.27
CA ALA A 741 -11.37 -35.59 26.67
C ALA A 741 -9.88 -35.48 26.25
N SER A 742 -9.17 -34.40 26.59
CA SER A 742 -7.77 -34.12 26.19
C SER A 742 -7.53 -34.11 24.67
N GLN A 743 -8.55 -33.75 23.89
CA GLN A 743 -8.48 -33.62 22.43
C GLN A 743 -8.23 -32.17 22.01
N SER A 744 -7.56 -31.97 20.87
CA SER A 744 -7.37 -30.63 20.30
C SER A 744 -8.69 -30.06 19.76
N ILE A 745 -8.86 -28.75 19.94
CA ILE A 745 -9.96 -27.96 19.38
C ILE A 745 -9.53 -27.08 18.20
N ASP A 746 -8.26 -27.14 17.75
CA ASP A 746 -7.73 -26.22 16.73
C ASP A 746 -8.51 -26.25 15.41
N ASN A 747 -9.07 -27.41 15.04
CA ASN A 747 -9.92 -27.56 13.86
C ASN A 747 -11.36 -27.08 14.04
N MET A 748 -11.77 -26.79 15.28
CA MET A 748 -13.09 -26.25 15.61
C MET A 748 -13.07 -24.73 15.75
N ILE A 749 -11.91 -24.09 15.81
CA ILE A 749 -11.84 -22.63 15.96
C ILE A 749 -12.40 -22.01 14.68
N PRO A 750 -13.51 -21.25 14.75
CA PRO A 750 -14.11 -20.64 13.56
C PRO A 750 -13.05 -19.87 12.78
N SER A 751 -13.01 -19.99 11.46
CA SER A 751 -12.17 -19.13 10.61
C SER A 751 -12.61 -17.66 10.75
N GLU A 752 -11.75 -16.71 10.37
CA GLU A 752 -12.15 -15.30 10.38
C GLU A 752 -13.37 -15.09 9.50
N LYS A 753 -14.51 -14.77 10.12
CA LYS A 753 -15.68 -14.28 9.40
C LYS A 753 -15.33 -12.90 8.84
N LYS A 754 -15.14 -12.82 7.52
CA LYS A 754 -15.30 -11.58 6.77
C LYS A 754 -16.67 -10.98 7.17
N LEU A 755 -16.70 -9.73 7.61
CA LEU A 755 -17.95 -8.98 7.83
C LEU A 755 -18.77 -9.07 6.54
N SER A 756 -19.90 -9.78 6.60
CA SER A 756 -20.80 -9.96 5.48
C SER A 756 -21.63 -8.70 5.27
N LYS A 757 -21.44 -8.10 4.10
CA LYS A 757 -22.39 -7.22 3.42
C LYS A 757 -23.76 -7.90 3.28
N GLN A 758 -24.83 -7.23 3.68
CA GLN A 758 -26.21 -7.33 3.15
C GLN A 758 -26.82 -5.95 3.43
N ASP A 759 -27.28 -5.12 2.49
CA ASP A 759 -27.88 -5.34 1.17
C ASP A 759 -27.04 -4.71 0.04
N ASP A 760 -26.10 -5.47 -0.52
CA ASP A 760 -25.78 -5.34 -1.94
C ASP A 760 -26.48 -6.50 -2.64
N LYS A 761 -27.48 -6.19 -3.46
CA LYS A 761 -28.09 -7.17 -4.36
C LYS A 761 -26.98 -7.88 -5.13
N GLN A 762 -26.96 -9.20 -5.02
CA GLN A 762 -26.24 -10.17 -5.86
C GLN A 762 -25.27 -9.55 -6.88
N VAL A 763 -24.00 -9.40 -6.48
CA VAL A 763 -22.92 -9.62 -7.42
C VAL A 763 -22.17 -10.83 -6.89
N ALA A 764 -22.28 -11.94 -7.61
CA ALA A 764 -21.51 -13.12 -7.34
C ALA A 764 -20.03 -12.71 -7.21
N GLN A 765 -19.41 -12.95 -6.04
CA GLN A 765 -17.96 -13.11 -6.01
C GLN A 765 -17.67 -14.41 -6.74
N VAL A 766 -17.58 -14.31 -8.06
CA VAL A 766 -16.82 -15.25 -8.86
C VAL A 766 -15.43 -15.21 -8.24
N GLU A 767 -15.03 -16.30 -7.62
CA GLU A 767 -13.64 -16.55 -7.29
C GLU A 767 -12.93 -16.72 -8.63
N VAL A 768 -12.59 -15.60 -9.27
CA VAL A 768 -11.95 -15.67 -10.57
C VAL A 768 -10.49 -16.03 -10.37
N LYS A 769 -10.23 -17.33 -10.40
CA LYS A 769 -9.00 -17.84 -11.01
C LYS A 769 -9.07 -17.49 -12.50
N HIS A 770 -8.83 -16.23 -12.83
CA HIS A 770 -8.53 -15.89 -14.19
C HIS A 770 -7.12 -16.43 -14.48
N SER A 771 -7.07 -17.51 -15.25
CA SER A 771 -5.93 -17.88 -16.07
C SER A 771 -5.76 -16.78 -17.13
N PHE A 772 -5.24 -15.63 -16.73
CA PHE A 772 -4.97 -14.53 -17.65
C PHE A 772 -3.69 -14.81 -18.44
N ASP A 773 -3.69 -14.45 -19.71
CA ASP A 773 -2.46 -14.50 -20.51
C ASP A 773 -1.49 -13.43 -20.02
N ASN A 774 -0.45 -13.82 -19.29
CA ASN A 774 0.58 -12.93 -18.78
C ASN A 774 1.83 -12.88 -19.70
N TYR A 775 1.79 -13.57 -20.85
CA TYR A 775 2.86 -13.62 -21.83
C TYR A 775 3.13 -12.22 -22.44
N PRO A 776 4.39 -11.74 -22.50
CA PRO A 776 4.72 -10.42 -23.05
C PRO A 776 4.54 -10.36 -24.57
N ASP A 777 4.15 -9.19 -25.10
CA ASP A 777 4.26 -8.93 -26.55
C ASP A 777 5.73 -8.69 -26.91
N LEU A 778 6.29 -9.58 -27.72
CA LEU A 778 7.69 -9.57 -28.15
C LEU A 778 7.84 -9.33 -29.66
N SER A 779 6.77 -8.92 -30.35
CA SER A 779 6.73 -8.82 -31.81
C SER A 779 7.71 -7.79 -32.39
N GLN A 780 8.09 -6.78 -31.60
CA GLN A 780 9.03 -5.72 -31.99
C GLN A 780 10.43 -5.91 -31.37
N HIS A 781 10.70 -7.05 -30.74
CA HIS A 781 11.93 -7.26 -29.96
C HIS A 781 13.05 -7.93 -30.76
N ASN A 782 14.26 -7.42 -30.62
CA ASN A 782 15.50 -7.87 -31.25
C ASN A 782 16.55 -8.29 -30.20
N ASN A 783 16.31 -9.41 -29.51
CA ASN A 783 17.25 -9.97 -28.53
C ASN A 783 17.09 -11.50 -28.38
N TRP A 784 18.09 -12.16 -27.75
CA TRP A 784 18.11 -13.63 -27.63
C TRP A 784 16.97 -14.18 -26.78
N MET A 785 16.63 -13.52 -25.67
CA MET A 785 15.49 -13.88 -24.83
C MET A 785 14.21 -13.92 -25.66
N ALA A 786 13.90 -12.85 -26.39
CA ALA A 786 12.68 -12.75 -27.20
C ALA A 786 12.61 -13.81 -28.31
N LYS A 787 13.75 -14.17 -28.90
CA LYS A 787 13.83 -15.23 -29.91
C LYS A 787 13.61 -16.63 -29.34
N CYS A 788 13.95 -16.86 -28.07
CA CYS A 788 13.89 -18.17 -27.43
C CYS A 788 12.64 -18.37 -26.57
N LEU A 789 12.08 -17.30 -26.00
CA LEU A 789 10.92 -17.36 -25.13
C LEU A 789 9.67 -17.57 -25.99
N THR A 790 9.15 -18.81 -26.00
CA THR A 790 7.83 -19.09 -26.57
C THR A 790 6.75 -19.02 -25.48
N LYS A 791 5.49 -18.93 -25.89
CA LYS A 791 4.36 -18.93 -24.96
C LYS A 791 4.31 -20.22 -24.13
N GLU A 792 4.66 -21.36 -24.72
CA GLU A 792 4.73 -22.65 -24.04
C GLU A 792 5.82 -22.66 -22.96
N ILE A 793 7.01 -22.13 -23.28
CA ILE A 793 8.10 -22.00 -22.30
C ILE A 793 7.68 -21.06 -21.17
N TYR A 794 7.07 -19.94 -21.48
CA TYR A 794 6.61 -18.98 -20.49
C TYR A 794 5.60 -19.60 -19.52
N LEU A 795 4.52 -20.22 -20.03
CA LEU A 795 3.50 -20.86 -19.20
C LEU A 795 4.07 -22.00 -18.32
N ALA A 796 5.10 -22.71 -18.80
CA ALA A 796 5.78 -23.74 -18.01
C ALA A 796 6.63 -23.18 -16.85
N LEU A 797 6.99 -21.89 -16.91
CA LEU A 797 7.94 -21.25 -16.00
C LEU A 797 7.35 -20.11 -15.16
N GLU A 798 6.22 -19.50 -15.56
CA GLU A 798 5.68 -18.27 -14.97
C GLU A 798 5.38 -18.39 -13.46
N ASN A 799 5.01 -19.58 -13.00
CA ASN A 799 4.69 -19.86 -11.59
C ASN A 799 5.90 -20.38 -10.78
N LYS A 800 7.06 -20.55 -11.42
CA LYS A 800 8.29 -20.99 -10.74
C LYS A 800 8.99 -19.79 -10.11
N LYS A 801 9.61 -20.05 -8.95
CA LYS A 801 10.48 -19.11 -8.25
C LYS A 801 11.68 -19.85 -7.67
N THR A 802 12.80 -19.17 -7.58
CA THR A 802 13.98 -19.67 -6.86
C THR A 802 13.73 -19.64 -5.35
N SER A 803 14.63 -20.25 -4.59
CA SER A 803 14.64 -20.22 -3.12
C SER A 803 14.76 -18.81 -2.54
N SER A 804 15.37 -17.86 -3.27
CA SER A 804 15.41 -16.44 -2.89
C SER A 804 14.16 -15.65 -3.29
N GLY A 805 13.21 -16.30 -3.97
CA GLY A 805 11.97 -15.69 -4.48
C GLY A 805 12.09 -15.05 -5.86
N CYS A 806 13.24 -15.15 -6.55
CA CYS A 806 13.38 -14.61 -7.91
C CYS A 806 12.45 -15.35 -8.88
N THR A 807 11.72 -14.58 -9.71
CA THR A 807 10.73 -15.10 -10.67
C THR A 807 11.27 -15.04 -12.10
N LEU A 808 10.59 -15.70 -13.04
CA LEU A 808 10.91 -15.56 -14.46
C LEU A 808 10.77 -14.10 -14.91
N ASP A 809 9.69 -13.42 -14.49
CA ASP A 809 9.42 -12.03 -14.86
C ASP A 809 10.53 -11.09 -14.43
N SER A 810 11.07 -11.29 -13.22
CA SER A 810 12.25 -10.56 -12.75
C SER A 810 13.46 -10.76 -13.67
N CYS A 811 13.65 -11.96 -14.21
CA CYS A 811 14.79 -12.28 -15.08
C CYS A 811 14.66 -11.65 -16.47
N ILE A 812 13.45 -11.60 -17.03
CA ILE A 812 13.20 -11.15 -18.42
C ILE A 812 12.85 -9.66 -18.54
N GLN A 813 12.54 -8.97 -17.43
CA GLN A 813 12.04 -7.59 -17.44
C GLN A 813 12.94 -6.64 -18.25
N THR A 814 14.26 -6.80 -18.14
CA THR A 814 15.22 -6.00 -18.92
C THR A 814 15.01 -6.14 -20.43
N GLY A 815 14.72 -7.35 -20.94
CA GLY A 815 14.43 -7.55 -22.36
C GLY A 815 13.02 -7.16 -22.74
N VAL A 816 12.03 -7.32 -21.85
CA VAL A 816 10.63 -6.91 -22.12
C VAL A 816 10.52 -5.39 -22.25
N ASP A 817 11.10 -4.63 -21.31
CA ASP A 817 11.05 -3.16 -21.31
C ASP A 817 11.90 -2.51 -22.41
N ASN A 818 12.86 -3.26 -22.97
CA ASN A 818 13.83 -2.79 -23.94
C ASN A 818 13.80 -3.69 -25.18
N PRO A 819 13.03 -3.31 -26.22
CA PRO A 819 12.89 -4.08 -27.46
C PRO A 819 14.24 -4.43 -28.10
N GLY A 820 15.28 -3.66 -27.85
CA GLY A 820 16.61 -3.88 -28.39
C GLY A 820 16.91 -2.96 -29.56
N HIS A 821 18.17 -2.94 -29.99
CA HIS A 821 18.63 -2.07 -31.05
C HIS A 821 18.72 -2.86 -32.37
N PRO A 822 18.36 -2.29 -33.54
CA PRO A 822 18.37 -3.04 -34.81
C PRO A 822 19.74 -3.65 -35.17
N PHE A 823 20.83 -3.02 -34.71
CA PHE A 823 22.19 -3.41 -35.06
C PHE A 823 22.92 -4.21 -33.97
N ILE A 824 22.33 -4.37 -32.77
CA ILE A 824 22.98 -5.05 -31.64
C ILE A 824 22.02 -6.10 -31.08
N PHE A 825 22.42 -7.37 -31.18
CA PHE A 825 21.63 -8.49 -30.68
C PHE A 825 21.98 -8.77 -29.22
N THR A 826 21.22 -8.19 -28.29
CA THR A 826 21.45 -8.30 -26.85
C THR A 826 20.94 -9.63 -26.28
N VAL A 827 21.24 -9.92 -25.01
CA VAL A 827 20.77 -11.15 -24.34
C VAL A 827 19.29 -11.06 -23.98
N GLY A 828 18.84 -9.93 -23.42
CA GLY A 828 17.43 -9.72 -23.05
C GLY A 828 16.98 -10.37 -21.73
N LEU A 829 17.88 -11.00 -20.96
CA LEU A 829 17.58 -11.52 -19.63
C LEU A 829 18.80 -11.52 -18.70
N THR A 830 18.55 -11.48 -17.39
CA THR A 830 19.56 -11.54 -16.31
C THR A 830 19.14 -12.54 -15.23
N ALA A 831 20.10 -13.15 -14.55
CA ALA A 831 19.83 -13.99 -13.38
C ALA A 831 19.77 -13.16 -12.09
N GLY A 832 18.78 -13.45 -11.24
CA GLY A 832 18.68 -12.86 -9.90
C GLY A 832 19.49 -13.62 -8.85
N ASP A 833 19.73 -14.91 -9.03
CA ASP A 833 20.60 -15.73 -8.20
C ASP A 833 21.17 -16.90 -9.00
N GLU A 834 22.04 -17.70 -8.36
CA GLU A 834 22.65 -18.88 -8.99
C GLU A 834 21.62 -19.93 -9.44
N GLU A 835 20.49 -20.03 -8.73
CA GLU A 835 19.46 -21.04 -8.97
C GLU A 835 18.64 -20.75 -10.24
N CYS A 836 18.58 -19.49 -10.69
CA CYS A 836 17.89 -19.09 -11.92
C CYS A 836 18.30 -19.94 -13.13
N TYR A 837 19.59 -20.26 -13.26
CA TYR A 837 20.12 -21.07 -14.36
C TYR A 837 19.61 -22.52 -14.36
N ASN A 838 19.11 -23.02 -13.23
CA ASN A 838 18.52 -24.35 -13.11
C ASN A 838 16.98 -24.30 -13.15
N VAL A 839 16.37 -23.35 -12.43
CA VAL A 839 14.90 -23.23 -12.28
C VAL A 839 14.24 -22.79 -13.59
N PHE A 840 14.90 -21.90 -14.34
CA PHE A 840 14.43 -21.35 -15.61
C PHE A 840 15.25 -21.87 -16.80
N LYS A 841 15.90 -23.02 -16.65
CA LYS A 841 16.82 -23.60 -17.65
C LYS A 841 16.19 -23.73 -19.04
N GLU A 842 14.88 -24.00 -19.12
CA GLU A 842 14.16 -24.15 -20.38
C GLU A 842 14.21 -22.89 -21.26
N LEU A 843 14.41 -21.71 -20.67
CA LEU A 843 14.70 -20.46 -21.37
C LEU A 843 16.19 -20.13 -21.40
N PHE A 844 16.88 -20.27 -20.27
CA PHE A 844 18.29 -19.87 -20.14
C PHE A 844 19.21 -20.67 -21.07
N GLU A 845 19.02 -21.99 -21.21
CA GLU A 845 19.88 -22.85 -22.05
C GLU A 845 19.85 -22.48 -23.53
N PRO A 846 18.69 -22.36 -24.20
CA PRO A 846 18.64 -21.87 -25.58
C PRO A 846 19.30 -20.49 -25.77
N VAL A 847 19.14 -19.58 -24.80
CA VAL A 847 19.74 -18.24 -24.85
C VAL A 847 21.26 -18.32 -24.71
N ILE A 848 21.77 -19.14 -23.79
CA ILE A 848 23.21 -19.38 -23.57
C ILE A 848 23.81 -19.99 -24.83
N SER A 849 23.20 -21.05 -25.36
CA SER A 849 23.67 -21.74 -26.56
C SER A 849 23.78 -20.77 -27.73
N ASN A 850 22.71 -20.02 -28.02
CA ASN A 850 22.71 -19.04 -29.11
C ASN A 850 23.73 -17.90 -28.90
N ARG A 851 23.86 -17.39 -27.68
CA ARG A 851 24.81 -16.30 -27.36
C ARG A 851 26.26 -16.77 -27.44
N HIS A 852 26.54 -18.03 -27.12
CA HIS A 852 27.88 -18.61 -27.05
C HIS A 852 28.13 -19.66 -28.14
N ASN A 853 27.73 -19.32 -29.38
CA ASN A 853 28.08 -20.06 -30.61
C ASN A 853 27.71 -21.55 -30.59
N GLY A 854 26.52 -21.88 -30.09
CA GLY A 854 26.02 -23.25 -30.03
C GLY A 854 26.59 -24.08 -28.89
N PHE A 855 27.04 -23.47 -27.78
CA PHE A 855 27.48 -24.21 -26.60
C PHE A 855 26.40 -25.23 -26.20
N PRO A 856 26.72 -26.53 -26.15
CA PRO A 856 25.72 -27.57 -25.95
C PRO A 856 25.30 -27.64 -24.48
N ALA A 857 24.05 -28.01 -24.21
CA ALA A 857 23.46 -28.06 -22.86
C ALA A 857 24.13 -29.08 -21.92
N ASP A 858 24.89 -30.05 -22.46
CA ASP A 858 25.73 -30.99 -21.70
C ASP A 858 27.23 -30.66 -21.80
N GLY A 859 27.56 -29.52 -22.43
CA GLY A 859 28.92 -29.02 -22.56
C GLY A 859 29.57 -28.77 -21.21
N LYS A 860 30.89 -28.92 -21.13
CA LYS A 860 31.64 -28.64 -19.90
C LYS A 860 32.58 -27.48 -20.14
N HIS A 861 32.53 -26.48 -19.28
CA HIS A 861 33.43 -25.35 -19.34
C HIS A 861 34.82 -25.74 -18.82
N LYS A 862 35.86 -25.21 -19.46
CA LYS A 862 37.25 -25.37 -19.05
C LYS A 862 37.68 -24.15 -18.24
N THR A 863 38.41 -24.36 -17.15
CA THR A 863 39.02 -23.28 -16.35
C THR A 863 40.51 -23.50 -16.27
N ASP A 864 41.31 -22.46 -16.51
CA ASP A 864 42.77 -22.48 -16.40
C ASP A 864 43.29 -21.07 -16.12
N LEU A 865 43.66 -20.82 -14.86
CA LEU A 865 44.26 -19.58 -14.38
C LEU A 865 45.77 -19.71 -14.17
N ASN A 866 46.45 -20.58 -14.92
CA ASN A 866 47.92 -20.69 -14.89
C ASN A 866 48.57 -19.79 -15.95
N PRO A 867 49.22 -18.67 -15.57
CA PRO A 867 49.83 -17.75 -16.55
C PRO A 867 51.01 -18.35 -17.32
N GLU A 868 51.64 -19.43 -16.82
CA GLU A 868 52.74 -20.11 -17.53
C GLU A 868 52.29 -20.78 -18.82
N ASN A 869 50.98 -21.05 -18.96
CA ASN A 869 50.40 -21.62 -20.17
C ASN A 869 50.20 -20.58 -21.28
N LEU A 870 50.31 -19.28 -20.97
CA LEU A 870 50.23 -18.19 -21.95
C LEU A 870 51.56 -18.04 -22.70
N ARG A 871 51.49 -18.00 -24.03
CA ARG A 871 52.62 -17.85 -24.94
C ARG A 871 52.57 -16.49 -25.64
N GLY A 872 53.72 -15.85 -25.83
CA GLY A 872 53.81 -14.52 -26.45
C GLY A 872 53.30 -13.42 -25.52
N GLY A 873 52.64 -12.41 -26.10
CA GLY A 873 52.00 -11.34 -25.33
C GLY A 873 52.90 -10.18 -24.93
N ASN A 874 54.05 -10.03 -25.60
CA ASN A 874 54.87 -8.81 -25.59
C ASN A 874 54.69 -8.11 -26.95
N PHE A 875 53.67 -7.28 -27.06
CA PHE A 875 53.33 -6.61 -28.31
C PHE A 875 54.26 -5.43 -28.63
N ASP A 876 54.29 -5.03 -29.89
CA ASP A 876 54.99 -3.83 -30.35
C ASP A 876 54.32 -2.56 -29.80
N GLU A 877 55.03 -1.85 -28.93
CA GLU A 877 54.54 -0.63 -28.25
C GLU A 877 54.28 0.55 -29.19
N ASN A 878 54.78 0.51 -30.43
CA ASN A 878 54.41 1.51 -31.43
C ASN A 878 52.95 1.39 -31.88
N PHE A 879 52.35 0.21 -31.69
CA PHE A 879 50.97 -0.09 -32.07
C PHE A 879 50.09 -0.33 -30.84
N VAL A 880 50.56 -1.09 -29.85
CA VAL A 880 49.79 -1.42 -28.64
C VAL A 880 50.10 -0.46 -27.51
N LEU A 881 49.10 0.35 -27.14
CA LEU A 881 49.21 1.44 -26.18
C LEU A 881 48.99 1.00 -24.73
N SER A 882 48.16 -0.02 -24.53
CA SER A 882 47.86 -0.57 -23.20
C SER A 882 47.25 -1.96 -23.29
N SER A 883 47.50 -2.78 -22.27
CA SER A 883 46.98 -4.13 -22.14
C SER A 883 46.10 -4.26 -20.90
N ARG A 884 44.99 -4.98 -20.99
CA ARG A 884 44.00 -5.09 -19.92
C ARG A 884 43.30 -6.45 -19.91
N VAL A 885 43.19 -7.05 -18.74
CA VAL A 885 42.40 -8.26 -18.50
C VAL A 885 41.41 -7.99 -17.37
N ARG A 886 40.13 -8.29 -17.60
CA ARG A 886 39.10 -8.18 -16.57
C ARG A 886 38.25 -9.42 -16.46
N THR A 887 37.68 -9.68 -15.30
CA THR A 887 36.63 -10.70 -15.12
C THR A 887 35.59 -10.32 -14.09
N GLY A 888 34.36 -10.81 -14.28
CA GLY A 888 33.33 -10.81 -13.24
C GLY A 888 33.46 -12.03 -12.32
N ARG A 889 33.14 -11.87 -11.03
CA ARG A 889 32.96 -12.98 -10.08
C ARG A 889 31.77 -12.71 -9.16
N SER A 890 30.96 -13.73 -8.93
CA SER A 890 29.84 -13.71 -7.97
C SER A 890 30.11 -14.63 -6.79
N ILE A 891 29.64 -14.25 -5.60
CA ILE A 891 29.91 -14.94 -4.34
C ILE A 891 28.75 -15.87 -4.02
N ARG A 892 29.03 -17.17 -3.84
CA ARG A 892 28.04 -18.21 -3.59
C ARG A 892 27.24 -17.97 -2.29
N GLY A 893 25.93 -18.22 -2.38
CA GLY A 893 24.98 -18.09 -1.28
C GLY A 893 24.51 -16.66 -1.00
N LEU A 894 24.70 -15.73 -1.94
CA LEU A 894 24.14 -14.37 -1.93
C LEU A 894 23.47 -14.14 -3.29
N SER A 895 22.30 -13.50 -3.33
CA SER A 895 21.64 -13.14 -4.58
C SER A 895 22.49 -12.17 -5.42
N LEU A 896 22.36 -12.24 -6.75
CA LEU A 896 23.07 -11.40 -7.72
C LEU A 896 22.52 -9.96 -7.70
N PRO A 897 23.27 -8.96 -8.23
CA PRO A 897 22.87 -7.55 -8.21
C PRO A 897 21.43 -7.22 -8.62
N PRO A 898 20.82 -7.87 -9.63
CA PRO A 898 19.41 -7.65 -9.98
C PRO A 898 18.43 -7.91 -8.83
N TRP A 899 18.72 -8.88 -7.96
CA TRP A 899 17.77 -9.41 -6.97
C TRP A 899 18.20 -9.24 -5.52
N CYS A 900 19.48 -9.01 -5.24
CA CYS A 900 19.97 -8.84 -3.86
C CYS A 900 19.21 -7.74 -3.10
N ASN A 901 19.03 -7.97 -1.80
CA ASN A 901 18.58 -6.92 -0.88
C ASN A 901 19.80 -6.12 -0.33
N ARG A 902 19.53 -5.03 0.39
CA ARG A 902 20.59 -4.13 0.93
C ARG A 902 21.54 -4.85 1.88
N ALA A 903 21.06 -5.76 2.73
CA ALA A 903 21.89 -6.51 3.66
C ALA A 903 22.79 -7.51 2.93
N GLU A 904 22.29 -8.20 1.90
CA GLU A 904 23.12 -9.06 1.04
C GLU A 904 24.18 -8.24 0.32
N ARG A 905 23.81 -7.09 -0.24
CA ARG A 905 24.76 -6.20 -0.92
C ARG A 905 25.86 -5.69 0.01
N ARG A 906 25.51 -5.26 1.22
CA ARG A 906 26.45 -4.90 2.30
C ARG A 906 27.31 -6.09 2.74
N ALA A 907 26.76 -7.30 2.72
CA ALA A 907 27.52 -8.52 3.00
C ALA A 907 28.55 -8.79 1.89
N VAL A 908 28.18 -8.61 0.60
CA VAL A 908 29.14 -8.67 -0.52
C VAL A 908 30.25 -7.65 -0.33
N GLU A 909 29.92 -6.39 -0.03
CA GLU A 909 30.93 -5.34 0.23
C GLU A 909 31.87 -5.75 1.37
N THR A 910 31.32 -6.20 2.50
CA THR A 910 32.11 -6.60 3.66
C THR A 910 33.07 -7.73 3.32
N LEU A 911 32.58 -8.77 2.63
CA LEU A 911 33.40 -9.90 2.19
C LEU A 911 34.49 -9.45 1.20
N ALA A 912 34.14 -8.57 0.27
CA ALA A 912 35.09 -8.01 -0.69
C ALA A 912 36.18 -7.20 0.01
N ARG A 913 35.81 -6.28 0.91
CA ARG A 913 36.76 -5.45 1.67
C ARG A 913 37.70 -6.30 2.50
N ASN A 914 37.17 -7.28 3.22
CA ASN A 914 37.99 -8.18 4.03
C ASN A 914 38.99 -8.97 3.16
N ALA A 915 38.57 -9.44 1.99
CA ALA A 915 39.45 -10.15 1.08
C ALA A 915 40.53 -9.25 0.48
N LEU A 916 40.16 -8.04 0.07
CA LEU A 916 41.05 -7.08 -0.59
C LEU A 916 42.06 -6.46 0.40
N GLN A 917 41.71 -6.34 1.68
CA GLN A 917 42.62 -5.86 2.73
C GLN A 917 43.75 -6.86 3.06
N GLN A 918 43.58 -8.14 2.73
CA GLN A 918 44.60 -9.16 2.94
C GLN A 918 45.62 -9.24 1.81
N LEU A 919 45.37 -8.54 0.69
CA LEU A 919 46.32 -8.47 -0.42
C LEU A 919 47.57 -7.70 0.02
N SER A 920 48.73 -8.21 -0.36
CA SER A 920 50.05 -7.70 0.05
C SER A 920 51.01 -7.64 -1.13
N GLY A 921 52.18 -7.05 -0.93
CA GLY A 921 53.18 -6.88 -1.99
C GLY A 921 52.69 -5.90 -3.07
N ASP A 922 52.86 -6.26 -4.34
CA ASP A 922 52.41 -5.44 -5.48
C ASP A 922 50.88 -5.34 -5.59
N LEU A 923 50.14 -6.17 -4.85
CA LEU A 923 48.68 -6.15 -4.78
C LEU A 923 48.15 -5.41 -3.53
N GLN A 924 48.99 -4.78 -2.72
CA GLN A 924 48.51 -3.94 -1.61
C GLN A 924 47.76 -2.71 -2.14
N GLY A 925 46.64 -2.35 -1.51
CA GLY A 925 45.81 -1.25 -1.99
C GLY A 925 44.77 -0.73 -1.01
N LYS A 926 43.91 0.15 -1.51
CA LYS A 926 42.91 0.87 -0.71
C LYS A 926 41.50 0.76 -1.32
N TYR A 927 40.51 0.58 -0.44
CA TYR A 927 39.08 0.59 -0.77
C TYR A 927 38.48 1.99 -0.59
N TYR A 928 37.64 2.40 -1.54
CA TYR A 928 36.91 3.66 -1.59
C TYR A 928 35.41 3.35 -1.74
N PRO A 929 34.62 3.42 -0.66
CA PRO A 929 33.16 3.31 -0.75
C PRO A 929 32.59 4.52 -1.49
N LEU A 930 31.68 4.30 -2.44
CA LEU A 930 31.08 5.38 -3.24
C LEU A 930 30.29 6.36 -2.37
N GLY A 931 29.57 5.88 -1.34
CA GLY A 931 28.73 6.72 -0.48
C GLY A 931 29.48 7.70 0.43
N GLU A 932 30.77 7.46 0.69
CA GLU A 932 31.62 8.28 1.55
C GLU A 932 32.74 8.98 0.78
N MET A 933 32.72 8.91 -0.55
CA MET A 933 33.75 9.48 -1.42
C MET A 933 33.68 11.01 -1.40
N THR A 934 34.83 11.66 -1.20
CA THR A 934 34.95 13.13 -1.34
C THR A 934 35.02 13.54 -2.80
N GLU A 935 34.62 14.77 -3.14
CA GLU A 935 34.71 15.30 -4.52
C GLU A 935 36.14 15.16 -5.09
N ALA A 936 37.17 15.47 -4.31
CA ALA A 936 38.57 15.31 -4.74
C ALA A 936 38.95 13.83 -5.03
N GLN A 937 38.43 12.88 -4.26
CA GLN A 937 38.64 11.45 -4.55
C GLN A 937 37.88 11.01 -5.80
N GLN A 938 36.67 11.54 -5.99
CA GLN A 938 35.85 11.26 -7.16
C GLN A 938 36.53 11.79 -8.42
N ASP A 939 36.95 13.05 -8.44
CA ASP A 939 37.69 13.67 -9.55
C ASP A 939 38.96 12.89 -9.89
N GLN A 940 39.71 12.45 -8.87
CA GLN A 940 40.90 11.65 -9.07
C GLN A 940 40.59 10.29 -9.72
N LEU A 941 39.55 9.58 -9.26
CA LEU A 941 39.15 8.29 -9.83
C LEU A 941 38.55 8.43 -11.23
N ILE A 942 37.92 9.57 -11.55
CA ILE A 942 37.50 9.93 -12.92
C ILE A 942 38.74 10.13 -13.79
N ALA A 943 39.71 10.91 -13.34
CA ALA A 943 40.94 11.18 -14.07
C ALA A 943 41.78 9.92 -14.31
N ASP A 944 41.74 8.95 -13.39
CA ASP A 944 42.38 7.66 -13.55
C ASP A 944 41.58 6.68 -14.44
N HIS A 945 40.35 7.03 -14.84
CA HIS A 945 39.37 6.15 -15.50
C HIS A 945 38.97 4.91 -14.67
N PHE A 946 38.94 5.04 -13.34
CA PHE A 946 38.65 3.95 -12.41
C PHE A 946 37.21 4.00 -11.87
N LEU A 947 36.59 5.18 -11.86
CA LEU A 947 35.22 5.36 -11.37
C LEU A 947 34.22 4.73 -12.34
N PHE A 948 33.22 4.03 -11.78
CA PHE A 948 32.02 3.63 -12.51
C PHE A 948 30.83 4.47 -12.02
N ASP A 949 29.96 4.85 -12.94
CA ASP A 949 28.82 5.73 -12.67
C ASP A 949 27.57 4.96 -12.25
N LYS A 950 26.58 5.71 -11.73
CA LYS A 950 25.23 5.18 -11.49
C LYS A 950 24.70 4.58 -12.79
N PRO A 951 24.13 3.36 -12.76
CA PRO A 951 23.48 2.81 -13.94
C PRO A 951 22.33 3.72 -14.39
N VAL A 952 22.46 4.31 -15.57
CA VAL A 952 21.42 5.11 -16.23
C VAL A 952 20.85 4.41 -17.47
N SER A 953 21.51 3.33 -17.92
CA SER A 953 21.04 2.54 -19.05
C SER A 953 19.70 1.88 -18.71
N PRO A 954 18.67 2.03 -19.57
CA PRO A 954 17.39 1.35 -19.42
C PRO A 954 17.50 -0.16 -19.19
N LEU A 955 18.51 -0.81 -19.77
CA LEU A 955 18.77 -2.24 -19.59
C LEU A 955 19.11 -2.57 -18.13
N LEU A 956 19.98 -1.78 -17.51
CA LEU A 956 20.46 -2.01 -16.14
C LEU A 956 19.42 -1.55 -15.11
N THR A 957 18.70 -0.46 -15.39
CA THR A 957 17.64 0.04 -14.51
C THR A 957 16.45 -0.91 -14.49
N SER A 958 15.98 -1.41 -15.64
CA SER A 958 14.89 -2.40 -15.70
C SER A 958 15.27 -3.76 -15.10
N ALA A 959 16.56 -4.10 -15.06
CA ALA A 959 17.06 -5.27 -14.35
C ALA A 959 17.15 -5.07 -12.82
N GLY A 960 16.90 -3.86 -12.30
CA GLY A 960 16.95 -3.58 -10.86
C GLY A 960 18.37 -3.36 -10.30
N MET A 961 19.37 -3.16 -11.16
CA MET A 961 20.78 -3.02 -10.74
C MET A 961 21.12 -1.63 -10.19
N ALA A 962 20.28 -0.64 -10.51
CA ALA A 962 20.40 0.73 -9.99
C ALA A 962 19.81 0.93 -8.58
N ARG A 963 19.14 -0.09 -8.01
CA ARG A 963 18.45 0.00 -6.71
C ARG A 963 19.42 0.37 -5.59
N ASP A 964 18.96 1.20 -4.67
CA ASP A 964 19.64 1.65 -3.45
C ASP A 964 20.98 2.34 -3.71
N TRP A 965 21.15 2.98 -4.87
CA TRP A 965 22.44 3.59 -5.22
C TRP A 965 22.80 4.77 -4.30
N PRO A 966 24.06 4.92 -3.82
CA PRO A 966 25.25 4.08 -4.04
C PRO A 966 25.54 3.07 -2.92
N ASP A 967 24.56 2.66 -2.11
CA ASP A 967 24.75 1.83 -0.91
C ASP A 967 25.55 0.56 -1.21
N ALA A 968 26.61 0.33 -0.43
CA ALA A 968 27.52 -0.80 -0.53
C ALA A 968 28.19 -1.02 -1.89
N ARG A 969 28.40 0.06 -2.66
CA ARG A 969 29.25 0.06 -3.86
C ARG A 969 30.57 0.72 -3.55
N GLY A 970 31.64 0.24 -4.21
CA GLY A 970 32.96 0.82 -4.02
C GLY A 970 33.98 0.33 -5.01
N ILE A 971 35.13 0.99 -4.95
CA ILE A 971 36.28 0.72 -5.80
C ILE A 971 37.45 0.42 -4.91
N TRP A 972 38.18 -0.62 -5.23
CA TRP A 972 39.50 -0.86 -4.68
C TRP A 972 40.52 -0.78 -5.80
N HIS A 973 41.69 -0.22 -5.52
CA HIS A 973 42.84 -0.36 -6.41
C HIS A 973 44.12 -0.48 -5.61
N ASN A 974 45.12 -1.14 -6.19
CA ASN A 974 46.45 -1.23 -5.61
C ASN A 974 47.21 0.09 -5.72
N ASP A 975 48.29 0.22 -4.94
CA ASP A 975 49.07 1.46 -4.88
C ASP A 975 49.70 1.85 -6.23
N GLN A 976 50.00 0.85 -7.08
CA GLN A 976 50.53 1.05 -8.43
C GLN A 976 49.46 1.35 -9.49
N LYS A 977 48.17 1.37 -9.12
CA LYS A 977 47.05 1.66 -10.04
C LYS A 977 47.01 0.73 -11.27
N ASN A 978 47.46 -0.52 -11.13
CA ASN A 978 47.56 -1.52 -12.21
C ASN A 978 46.78 -2.82 -11.91
N PHE A 979 46.14 -2.90 -10.73
CA PHE A 979 45.13 -3.89 -10.36
C PHE A 979 44.00 -3.21 -9.58
N LEU A 980 42.76 -3.41 -10.01
CA LEU A 980 41.59 -2.75 -9.45
C LEU A 980 40.38 -3.70 -9.38
N VAL A 981 39.49 -3.45 -8.43
CA VAL A 981 38.28 -4.24 -8.19
C VAL A 981 37.09 -3.32 -8.00
N TRP A 982 36.07 -3.45 -8.85
CA TRP A 982 34.76 -2.85 -8.59
C TRP A 982 33.89 -3.81 -7.79
N VAL A 983 33.15 -3.27 -6.84
CA VAL A 983 32.28 -4.04 -5.93
C VAL A 983 30.83 -3.61 -6.12
N ASN A 984 29.94 -4.58 -6.34
CA ASN A 984 28.48 -4.42 -6.51
C ASN A 984 28.05 -3.52 -7.70
N GLU A 985 28.76 -3.60 -8.82
CA GLU A 985 28.38 -2.95 -10.08
C GLU A 985 27.44 -3.87 -10.89
N GLU A 986 27.91 -4.50 -11.98
CA GLU A 986 27.11 -5.46 -12.77
C GLU A 986 27.06 -6.85 -12.13
N ASP A 987 28.16 -7.22 -11.48
CA ASP A 987 28.38 -8.46 -10.75
C ASP A 987 28.86 -8.10 -9.32
N HIS A 988 29.00 -9.09 -8.42
CA HIS A 988 29.51 -8.80 -7.07
C HIS A 988 30.91 -8.20 -7.11
N LEU A 989 31.80 -8.76 -7.93
CA LEU A 989 33.17 -8.29 -8.11
C LEU A 989 33.50 -8.19 -9.60
N ARG A 990 34.19 -7.12 -9.98
CA ARG A 990 34.86 -7.02 -11.27
C ARG A 990 36.34 -6.77 -11.06
N LEU A 991 37.15 -7.81 -11.24
CA LEU A 991 38.59 -7.77 -11.04
C LEU A 991 39.28 -7.41 -12.35
N ILE A 992 40.17 -6.44 -12.33
CA ILE A 992 40.77 -5.82 -13.51
C ILE A 992 42.27 -5.67 -13.26
N SER A 993 43.08 -6.20 -14.16
CA SER A 993 44.52 -5.96 -14.25
C SER A 993 44.81 -5.20 -15.53
N MET A 994 45.63 -4.17 -15.48
CA MET A 994 46.00 -3.40 -16.67
C MET A 994 47.32 -2.66 -16.51
N GLU A 995 47.97 -2.35 -17.62
CA GLU A 995 49.13 -1.46 -17.67
C GLU A 995 49.29 -0.81 -19.05
N LYS A 996 50.08 0.25 -19.11
CA LYS A 996 50.50 0.86 -20.39
C LYS A 996 51.47 -0.08 -21.10
N GLY A 997 51.46 -0.04 -22.43
CA GLY A 997 52.30 -0.87 -23.30
C GLY A 997 51.71 -2.26 -23.61
N GLY A 998 52.53 -3.07 -24.25
CA GLY A 998 52.15 -4.33 -24.89
C GLY A 998 52.34 -5.60 -24.06
N ASN A 999 52.68 -5.51 -22.77
CA ASN A 999 53.03 -6.69 -21.95
C ASN A 999 51.78 -7.37 -21.34
N MET A 1000 50.99 -8.01 -22.19
CA MET A 1000 49.83 -8.81 -21.79
C MET A 1000 50.20 -9.94 -20.82
N LYS A 1001 51.41 -10.50 -20.93
CA LYS A 1001 51.85 -11.58 -20.05
C LYS A 1001 51.94 -11.13 -18.59
N ALA A 1002 52.59 -9.99 -18.31
CA ALA A 1002 52.67 -9.43 -16.95
C ALA A 1002 51.29 -9.02 -16.43
N VAL A 1003 50.43 -8.45 -17.28
CA VAL A 1003 49.03 -8.15 -16.94
C VAL A 1003 48.28 -9.41 -16.51
N PHE A 1004 48.42 -10.50 -17.26
CA PHE A 1004 47.74 -11.76 -17.00
C PHE A 1004 48.31 -12.49 -15.77
N GLU A 1005 49.62 -12.48 -15.56
CA GLU A 1005 50.26 -13.01 -14.34
C GLU A 1005 49.72 -12.32 -13.08
N ARG A 1006 49.67 -10.97 -13.10
CA ARG A 1006 49.11 -10.16 -12.00
C ARG A 1006 47.62 -10.44 -11.81
N PHE A 1007 46.87 -10.58 -12.91
CA PHE A 1007 45.46 -10.93 -12.88
C PHE A 1007 45.22 -12.29 -12.22
N CYS A 1008 45.90 -13.36 -12.66
CA CYS A 1008 45.76 -14.70 -12.10
C CYS A 1008 46.11 -14.70 -10.60
N ARG A 1009 47.24 -14.10 -10.23
CA ARG A 1009 47.65 -13.96 -8.82
C ARG A 1009 46.59 -13.24 -7.99
N GLY A 1010 46.09 -12.10 -8.48
CA GLY A 1010 45.07 -11.30 -7.80
C GLY A 1010 43.75 -12.06 -7.61
N VAL A 1011 43.22 -12.67 -8.67
CA VAL A 1011 41.99 -13.47 -8.62
C VAL A 1011 42.13 -14.64 -7.66
N THR A 1012 43.23 -15.39 -7.73
CA THR A 1012 43.49 -16.54 -6.84
C THR A 1012 43.61 -16.12 -5.38
N GLN A 1013 44.28 -15.00 -5.07
CA GLN A 1013 44.39 -14.52 -3.69
C GLN A 1013 43.04 -14.06 -3.13
N VAL A 1014 42.23 -13.34 -3.92
CA VAL A 1014 40.87 -12.96 -3.53
C VAL A 1014 40.01 -14.21 -3.27
N GLU A 1015 40.06 -15.21 -4.17
CA GLU A 1015 39.30 -16.45 -3.99
C GLU A 1015 39.74 -17.23 -2.74
N ASN A 1016 41.05 -17.34 -2.50
CA ASN A 1016 41.57 -18.02 -1.32
C ASN A 1016 41.15 -17.31 -0.03
N SER A 1017 41.14 -15.98 -0.01
CA SER A 1017 40.66 -15.21 1.13
C SER A 1017 39.16 -15.42 1.39
N LEU A 1018 38.34 -15.46 0.33
CA LEU A 1018 36.92 -15.80 0.47
C LEU A 1018 36.72 -17.22 1.03
N LYS A 1019 37.51 -18.20 0.56
CA LYS A 1019 37.50 -19.59 1.07
C LYS A 1019 37.83 -19.69 2.55
N GLN A 1020 38.81 -18.91 3.03
CA GLN A 1020 39.14 -18.83 4.46
C GLN A 1020 37.97 -18.30 5.31
N ASN A 1021 37.06 -17.53 4.72
CA ASN A 1021 35.84 -17.02 5.36
C ASN A 1021 34.61 -17.92 5.10
N GLY A 1022 34.79 -19.16 4.63
CA GLY A 1022 33.69 -20.10 4.37
C GLY A 1022 32.83 -19.74 3.16
N LYS A 1023 33.34 -18.90 2.25
CA LYS A 1023 32.66 -18.50 1.00
C LYS A 1023 33.44 -19.00 -0.22
N SER A 1024 32.78 -19.03 -1.37
CA SER A 1024 33.39 -19.38 -2.64
C SER A 1024 32.76 -18.58 -3.77
N PHE A 1025 33.37 -18.58 -4.94
CA PHE A 1025 32.70 -18.07 -6.13
C PHE A 1025 31.58 -19.03 -6.59
N MET A 1026 30.54 -18.47 -7.20
CA MET A 1026 29.54 -19.24 -7.92
C MET A 1026 30.22 -19.87 -9.15
N TRP A 1027 30.27 -21.19 -9.17
CA TRP A 1027 30.95 -21.96 -10.22
C TRP A 1027 30.31 -23.34 -10.37
N ASN A 1028 30.10 -23.81 -11.59
CA ASN A 1028 29.74 -25.20 -11.86
C ASN A 1028 30.44 -25.71 -13.14
N GLU A 1029 30.44 -27.04 -13.33
CA GLU A 1029 31.16 -27.69 -14.43
C GLU A 1029 30.62 -27.30 -15.83
N HIS A 1030 29.34 -27.01 -15.94
CA HIS A 1030 28.67 -26.71 -17.20
C HIS A 1030 28.92 -25.25 -17.63
N LEU A 1031 28.63 -24.29 -16.74
CA LEU A 1031 28.64 -22.86 -17.02
C LEU A 1031 29.93 -22.15 -16.61
N GLY A 1032 30.89 -22.83 -15.96
CA GLY A 1032 32.04 -22.18 -15.37
C GLY A 1032 31.63 -21.23 -14.24
N TYR A 1033 32.23 -20.05 -14.18
CA TYR A 1033 31.84 -19.01 -13.24
C TYR A 1033 30.48 -18.42 -13.62
N VAL A 1034 29.56 -18.40 -12.64
CA VAL A 1034 28.18 -17.92 -12.81
C VAL A 1034 28.11 -16.43 -12.47
N LEU A 1035 27.48 -15.65 -13.34
CA LEU A 1035 27.40 -14.19 -13.28
C LEU A 1035 25.98 -13.69 -13.59
N THR A 1036 25.76 -12.38 -13.46
CA THR A 1036 24.44 -11.77 -13.65
C THR A 1036 23.88 -11.95 -15.06
N CYS A 1037 24.70 -11.64 -16.07
CA CYS A 1037 24.31 -11.72 -17.47
C CYS A 1037 24.79 -13.04 -18.08
N PRO A 1038 23.93 -13.81 -18.78
CA PRO A 1038 24.35 -15.02 -19.49
C PRO A 1038 25.53 -14.81 -20.44
N SER A 1039 25.70 -13.60 -21.01
CA SER A 1039 26.86 -13.30 -21.87
C SER A 1039 28.20 -13.32 -21.14
N ASN A 1040 28.23 -13.19 -19.81
CA ASN A 1040 29.44 -13.17 -19.01
C ASN A 1040 29.79 -14.56 -18.43
N LEU A 1041 28.98 -15.60 -18.64
CA LEU A 1041 29.29 -16.95 -18.14
C LEU A 1041 30.63 -17.52 -18.63
N GLY A 1042 31.08 -18.60 -17.99
CA GLY A 1042 32.31 -19.29 -18.30
C GLY A 1042 33.47 -18.67 -17.54
N THR A 1043 34.39 -18.05 -18.28
CA THR A 1043 35.55 -17.37 -17.71
C THR A 1043 35.19 -16.04 -17.04
N GLY A 1044 34.08 -15.41 -17.44
CA GLY A 1044 33.80 -14.00 -17.14
C GLY A 1044 34.76 -13.02 -17.79
N LEU A 1045 35.73 -13.52 -18.57
CA LEU A 1045 36.93 -12.79 -18.90
C LEU A 1045 36.75 -11.94 -20.16
N ARG A 1046 37.25 -10.71 -20.10
CA ARG A 1046 37.55 -9.88 -21.27
C ARG A 1046 39.01 -9.44 -21.18
N GLY A 1047 39.85 -10.07 -21.97
CA GLY A 1047 41.21 -9.64 -22.27
C GLY A 1047 41.19 -8.76 -23.51
N GLY A 1048 41.95 -7.67 -23.50
CA GLY A 1048 42.01 -6.77 -24.64
C GLY A 1048 43.15 -5.77 -24.58
N VAL A 1049 43.38 -5.11 -25.70
CA VAL A 1049 44.42 -4.09 -25.86
C VAL A 1049 43.85 -2.86 -26.55
N HIS A 1050 44.40 -1.70 -26.23
CA HIS A 1050 44.27 -0.55 -27.10
C HIS A 1050 45.36 -0.64 -28.17
N VAL A 1051 44.97 -0.82 -29.43
CA VAL A 1051 45.89 -0.98 -30.57
C VAL A 1051 45.56 0.02 -31.67
N LYS A 1052 46.61 0.62 -32.24
CA LYS A 1052 46.54 1.60 -33.31
C LYS A 1052 46.66 0.92 -34.68
N LEU A 1053 45.60 1.00 -35.49
CA LEU A 1053 45.46 0.32 -36.79
C LEU A 1053 44.91 1.29 -37.88
N PRO A 1054 45.62 2.39 -38.21
CA PRO A 1054 45.10 3.48 -39.05
C PRO A 1054 44.87 3.11 -40.52
N LEU A 1055 45.49 2.05 -41.03
CA LEU A 1055 45.30 1.57 -42.40
C LEU A 1055 44.35 0.37 -42.45
N LEU A 1056 44.53 -0.62 -41.57
CA LEU A 1056 43.70 -1.82 -41.54
C LEU A 1056 42.24 -1.48 -41.23
N CYS A 1057 41.97 -0.45 -40.43
CA CYS A 1057 40.59 -0.04 -40.16
C CYS A 1057 39.83 0.49 -41.38
N LYS A 1058 40.55 0.87 -42.44
CA LYS A 1058 39.99 1.33 -43.73
C LYS A 1058 39.85 0.18 -44.73
N ASP A 1059 40.42 -0.99 -44.45
CA ASP A 1059 40.29 -2.17 -45.31
C ASP A 1059 38.87 -2.75 -45.15
N LYS A 1060 38.21 -3.02 -46.28
CA LYS A 1060 36.83 -3.57 -46.31
C LYS A 1060 36.73 -4.93 -45.63
N ARG A 1061 37.83 -5.68 -45.54
CA ARG A 1061 37.92 -7.02 -44.96
C ARG A 1061 38.07 -7.02 -43.44
N PHE A 1062 38.27 -5.88 -42.79
CA PHE A 1062 38.63 -5.81 -41.37
C PHE A 1062 37.60 -6.49 -40.43
N ASN A 1063 36.30 -6.31 -40.68
CA ASN A 1063 35.27 -6.97 -39.87
C ASN A 1063 35.30 -8.49 -40.04
N GLU A 1064 35.48 -8.99 -41.27
CA GLU A 1064 35.60 -10.43 -41.55
C GLU A 1064 36.84 -11.04 -40.89
N ILE A 1065 37.96 -10.32 -40.89
CA ILE A 1065 39.20 -10.72 -40.20
C ILE A 1065 38.95 -10.87 -38.69
N LEU A 1066 38.29 -9.90 -38.07
CA LEU A 1066 37.97 -9.96 -36.64
C LEU A 1066 37.02 -11.13 -36.31
N GLU A 1067 36.01 -11.37 -37.14
CA GLU A 1067 35.12 -12.54 -37.00
C GLU A 1067 35.89 -13.86 -37.05
N SER A 1068 36.78 -14.04 -38.04
CA SER A 1068 37.60 -15.25 -38.17
C SER A 1068 38.57 -15.44 -37.00
N LEU A 1069 39.04 -14.34 -36.41
CA LEU A 1069 39.89 -14.36 -35.22
C LEU A 1069 39.12 -14.52 -33.91
N ARG A 1070 37.78 -14.52 -33.92
CA ARG A 1070 36.94 -14.50 -32.71
C ARG A 1070 37.26 -13.30 -31.81
N LEU A 1071 37.52 -12.14 -32.42
CA LEU A 1071 37.79 -10.87 -31.75
C LEU A 1071 36.67 -9.87 -32.00
N GLN A 1072 36.52 -8.90 -31.11
CA GLN A 1072 35.61 -7.77 -31.24
C GLN A 1072 36.37 -6.45 -31.09
N LYS A 1073 35.90 -5.40 -31.76
CA LYS A 1073 36.46 -4.03 -31.68
C LYS A 1073 35.48 -3.06 -31.02
N ARG A 1074 36.02 -2.05 -30.33
CA ARG A 1074 35.31 -0.87 -29.83
C ARG A 1074 36.20 0.36 -29.92
N GLY A 1075 35.64 1.57 -29.84
CA GLY A 1075 36.42 2.77 -29.54
C GLY A 1075 36.99 2.75 -28.11
N THR A 1076 37.89 3.68 -27.83
CA THR A 1076 38.64 3.74 -26.56
C THR A 1076 37.80 4.15 -25.36
N GLY A 1077 36.60 4.72 -25.57
CA GLY A 1077 35.67 5.08 -24.50
C GLY A 1077 34.69 3.97 -24.10
N GLY A 1078 34.76 2.79 -24.73
CA GLY A 1078 33.90 1.64 -24.39
C GLY A 1078 32.86 1.28 -25.45
N VAL A 1079 31.75 0.65 -25.02
CA VAL A 1079 30.65 0.24 -25.92
C VAL A 1079 30.14 1.47 -26.68
N ASP A 1080 29.97 1.34 -28.00
CA ASP A 1080 29.40 2.38 -28.88
C ASP A 1080 30.21 3.68 -29.06
N THR A 1081 31.50 3.69 -28.68
CA THR A 1081 32.39 4.81 -28.99
C THR A 1081 33.08 4.63 -30.35
N ALA A 1082 33.07 5.68 -31.17
CA ALA A 1082 33.82 5.72 -32.43
C ALA A 1082 35.33 5.84 -32.17
N SER A 1083 36.13 5.43 -33.15
CA SER A 1083 37.57 5.67 -33.18
C SER A 1083 37.88 6.60 -34.33
N ASP A 1084 38.35 7.80 -34.02
CA ASP A 1084 38.61 8.84 -35.02
C ASP A 1084 40.07 8.81 -35.52
N ASP A 1085 40.98 8.23 -34.73
CA ASP A 1085 42.43 8.20 -35.01
C ASP A 1085 42.95 6.80 -35.42
N GLY A 1086 42.06 5.82 -35.51
CA GLY A 1086 42.39 4.42 -35.82
C GLY A 1086 42.83 3.59 -34.60
N THR A 1087 42.66 4.08 -33.37
CA THR A 1087 42.91 3.32 -32.14
C THR A 1087 41.65 2.56 -31.68
N PHE A 1088 41.75 1.24 -31.48
CA PHE A 1088 40.63 0.39 -31.08
C PHE A 1088 40.93 -0.41 -29.80
N ASP A 1089 39.91 -0.63 -28.96
CA ASP A 1089 39.88 -1.71 -27.97
C ASP A 1089 39.55 -3.03 -28.68
N ILE A 1090 40.58 -3.85 -28.89
CA ILE A 1090 40.45 -5.19 -29.46
C ILE A 1090 40.45 -6.21 -28.32
N SER A 1091 39.41 -7.04 -28.25
CA SER A 1091 39.23 -8.02 -27.17
C SER A 1091 38.62 -9.33 -27.65
N ASN A 1092 38.71 -10.38 -26.82
CA ASN A 1092 38.06 -11.67 -27.08
C ASN A 1092 36.53 -11.52 -27.21
N LEU A 1093 35.94 -12.27 -28.14
CA LEU A 1093 34.50 -12.36 -28.34
C LEU A 1093 33.85 -13.40 -27.41
N ASP A 1094 34.53 -14.52 -27.21
CA ASP A 1094 34.06 -15.69 -26.47
C ASP A 1094 34.34 -15.61 -24.97
N ARG A 1095 33.55 -16.31 -24.17
CA ARG A 1095 33.76 -16.42 -22.71
C ARG A 1095 33.47 -17.81 -22.15
N LEU A 1096 32.63 -18.58 -22.83
CA LEU A 1096 32.22 -19.94 -22.46
C LEU A 1096 32.85 -20.97 -23.42
N GLY A 1097 33.00 -22.21 -22.96
CA GLY A 1097 33.62 -23.32 -23.72
C GLY A 1097 35.15 -23.38 -23.80
N SER A 1098 35.88 -22.33 -23.41
CA SER A 1098 37.36 -22.31 -23.36
C SER A 1098 37.87 -21.56 -22.13
N SER A 1099 39.08 -21.88 -21.69
CA SER A 1099 39.68 -21.40 -20.44
C SER A 1099 40.16 -19.96 -20.48
N GLU A 1100 40.47 -19.37 -19.32
CA GLU A 1100 40.99 -18.02 -19.21
C GLU A 1100 42.28 -17.82 -20.01
N VAL A 1101 43.22 -18.78 -19.92
CA VAL A 1101 44.44 -18.77 -20.76
C VAL A 1101 44.10 -18.85 -22.25
N GLU A 1102 43.19 -19.76 -22.66
CA GLU A 1102 42.80 -19.89 -24.07
C GLU A 1102 42.19 -18.58 -24.61
N GLN A 1103 41.39 -17.88 -23.79
CA GLN A 1103 40.79 -16.59 -24.14
C GLN A 1103 41.81 -15.47 -24.27
N VAL A 1104 42.79 -15.38 -23.37
CA VAL A 1104 43.87 -14.38 -23.48
C VAL A 1104 44.82 -14.72 -24.62
N GLN A 1105 45.12 -16.00 -24.85
CA GLN A 1105 45.92 -16.45 -25.99
C GLN A 1105 45.28 -16.07 -27.33
N CYS A 1106 43.95 -16.19 -27.45
CA CYS A 1106 43.20 -15.75 -28.63
C CYS A 1106 43.45 -14.26 -28.96
N VAL A 1107 43.47 -13.40 -27.92
CA VAL A 1107 43.78 -11.98 -28.07
C VAL A 1107 45.24 -11.78 -28.46
N VAL A 1108 46.17 -12.50 -27.83
CA VAL A 1108 47.59 -12.42 -28.16
C VAL A 1108 47.84 -12.76 -29.63
N ASP A 1109 47.40 -13.93 -30.07
CA ASP A 1109 47.62 -14.40 -31.44
C ASP A 1109 46.95 -13.46 -32.45
N GLY A 1110 45.72 -13.03 -32.17
CA GLY A 1110 44.98 -12.17 -33.08
C GLY A 1110 45.56 -10.77 -33.17
N VAL A 1111 45.97 -10.14 -32.06
CA VAL A 1111 46.59 -8.81 -32.08
C VAL A 1111 47.94 -8.85 -32.80
N GLU A 1112 48.75 -9.88 -32.60
CA GLU A 1112 50.01 -10.05 -33.35
C GLU A 1112 49.77 -10.13 -34.87
N ILE A 1113 48.71 -10.84 -35.30
CA ILE A 1113 48.30 -10.90 -36.71
C ILE A 1113 47.84 -9.52 -37.20
N LEU A 1114 46.99 -8.81 -36.44
CA LEU A 1114 46.49 -7.48 -36.83
C LEU A 1114 47.63 -6.46 -36.96
N VAL A 1115 48.59 -6.45 -36.04
CA VAL A 1115 49.78 -5.59 -36.12
C VAL A 1115 50.65 -5.96 -37.32
N LYS A 1116 50.79 -7.26 -37.62
CA LYS A 1116 51.52 -7.72 -38.82
C LYS A 1116 50.83 -7.25 -40.11
N MET A 1117 49.50 -7.32 -40.17
CA MET A 1117 48.72 -6.79 -41.29
C MET A 1117 48.88 -5.28 -41.44
N GLU A 1118 48.80 -4.53 -40.35
CA GLU A 1118 49.00 -3.07 -40.35
C GLU A 1118 50.39 -2.71 -40.89
N LYS A 1119 51.44 -3.40 -40.44
CA LYS A 1119 52.81 -3.20 -40.94
C LYS A 1119 52.94 -3.47 -42.44
N LYS A 1120 52.29 -4.51 -42.96
CA LYS A 1120 52.25 -4.78 -44.41
C LYS A 1120 51.54 -3.66 -45.18
N LEU A 1121 50.39 -3.21 -44.69
CA LEU A 1121 49.66 -2.10 -45.31
C LEU A 1121 50.47 -0.80 -45.29
N MET A 1122 51.21 -0.53 -44.21
CA MET A 1122 52.14 0.61 -44.12
C MET A 1122 53.29 0.51 -45.14
N ALA A 1123 53.70 -0.71 -45.51
CA ALA A 1123 54.67 -0.97 -46.57
C ALA A 1123 54.07 -1.01 -47.99
N GLY A 1124 52.74 -0.85 -48.12
CA GLY A 1124 52.03 -0.93 -49.41
C GLY A 1124 51.82 -2.36 -49.93
N GLU A 1125 51.94 -3.37 -49.06
CA GLU A 1125 51.77 -4.79 -49.40
C GLU A 1125 50.32 -5.27 -49.15
N ASP A 1126 49.88 -6.29 -49.88
CA ASP A 1126 48.58 -6.95 -49.62
C ASP A 1126 48.66 -7.90 -48.41
N ILE A 1127 47.52 -8.10 -47.76
CA ILE A 1127 47.35 -8.87 -46.52
C ILE A 1127 46.55 -10.17 -46.74
N ALA A 1128 46.18 -10.51 -47.98
CA ALA A 1128 45.35 -11.67 -48.29
C ALA A 1128 45.93 -13.00 -47.77
N ASP A 1129 47.25 -13.16 -47.73
CA ASP A 1129 47.95 -14.33 -47.20
C ASP A 1129 47.87 -14.47 -45.67
N LEU A 1130 47.51 -13.39 -44.97
CA LEU A 1130 47.40 -13.34 -43.52
C LEU A 1130 45.95 -13.52 -43.01
N ILE A 1131 44.95 -13.50 -43.90
CA ILE A 1131 43.55 -13.60 -43.51
C ILE A 1131 43.27 -15.03 -43.03
N PRO A 1132 42.91 -15.23 -41.75
CA PRO A 1132 42.65 -16.56 -41.22
C PRO A 1132 41.33 -17.12 -41.77
N ALA A 1133 41.30 -18.44 -41.97
CA ALA A 1133 40.07 -19.14 -42.29
C ALA A 1133 39.02 -18.96 -41.18
N LYS A 1134 37.74 -18.87 -41.56
CA LYS A 1134 36.64 -18.69 -40.61
C LYS A 1134 36.58 -19.90 -39.68
N LYS A 1135 36.75 -19.67 -38.37
CA LYS A 1135 36.73 -20.69 -37.31
C LYS A 1135 35.32 -21.07 -36.89
#